data_AF-A0A7I7YHB8-F1
#
_entry.id   AF-A0A7I7YHB8-F1
#
_cell.length_a   1.000
_cell.length_b   1.000
_cell.length_c   1.000
_cell.angle_alpha   90.00
_cell.angle_beta   90.00
_cell.angle_gamma   90.00
#
_symmetry.space_group_name_H-M   'P 1'
#
loop_
_entity.id
_entity.type
_entity.pdbx_description
1 polymer ?
#
loop_
_entity_poly.entity_id
_entity_poly.type
_entity_poly.pdbx_seq_one_letter_code
_entity_poly.pdbx_strand_id
1 'polypeptide(L)'
;MSFVIAAPDLIASAASDLAGVRSLIGEANAAAAASTTAVATAAGDEVSAAIASLFSAHGQQFQALSAQAAAFHAEFVRALSGAGNAYAVIEAGNVSPLQAVQRDALAAVNLPTEAVLGRPLIGNGANGAAGTGQAGGAGGILWGNGGNGGSGAPGQAGGKGGSAGLFGNGGNGGAGGVGTNGGTGTAGLAGGNGGAGGAGGAGGSGGLLHGNGGSGGQGGAGGNGGQGGAGSVGAPGANGGNGGQGGAGGAAGHANNGTAGHQGAGGQGGNGGVGGAGGQGIAGTDNSANPGVAGGDGGVGGQGGTGGNAGLGGTGLGGHAASGTAGDGGNGGQGGNGGRGGVGTAGNQGAAGGNGGTGGAGGQAGSGGGGQQGLGGHGGNGGNGGAGGQGIAGTDNSANPGVAGGTGGVGGQGGTGGNAGLGGSGFGGVGASGIAGNGGTGGQGGNGGQGGVGTAGNQGAAGGNGGQGGAGGQAGLGGGGLQGLGGHGGNGGNGGTGGQGIAGTDNSANPGVAGGNGGTGGQGGTGGNAGLGGSGFGGQAASGIAGNGGDGGQGGNGGQGGVGFAGNQGAAGGNGGTGGAGGQAGSGGGGQQGAGGQGGNGGQGGTGGQGTAGTDNSANPGVAGGNGGDGGQGGTGGNAGLGGSGRGGQAASGIAGNGGTGGQGGNGGQGGVGATGDQGAAGGNGGTGGPGGLAGSGGGQQGAGGQGGNGGQGGTGGQGTAGTDNSNTPGVAGGNGGTGGQGGTGGNAGAGGTGSTQGAAGTAGSGGQGGTGGNGGNGGRAAAPPAGNGSGHRWHRRGRWHQRQRRQRRQRRPGRRGRQWQRRQRGQRRARGRLRWPGR
;
A
#
# COMPACT_ATOMS: atom_id res chain seq x y z
N MET A 1 14.77 -13.22 -58.10
CA MET A 1 15.76 -13.45 -57.03
C MET A 1 15.02 -13.35 -55.71
N SER A 2 15.07 -14.38 -54.87
CA SER A 2 14.44 -14.37 -53.55
C SER A 2 15.28 -13.51 -52.60
N PHE A 3 14.70 -12.45 -52.03
CA PHE A 3 15.34 -11.67 -50.99
C PHE A 3 15.36 -12.48 -49.69
N VAL A 4 16.56 -12.78 -49.19
CA VAL A 4 16.76 -13.32 -47.85
C VAL A 4 17.02 -12.13 -46.93
N ILE A 5 16.15 -11.90 -45.96
CA ILE A 5 16.34 -10.89 -44.90
C ILE A 5 16.96 -11.63 -43.71
N ALA A 6 18.23 -11.35 -43.40
CA ALA A 6 18.88 -11.81 -42.17
C ALA A 6 19.03 -10.61 -41.22
N ALA A 7 18.78 -10.81 -39.93
CA ALA A 7 18.96 -9.79 -38.89
C ALA A 7 19.99 -10.31 -37.86
N PRO A 8 21.30 -10.06 -38.08
CA PRO A 8 22.36 -10.65 -37.26
C PRO A 8 22.25 -10.32 -35.76
N ASP A 9 21.77 -9.12 -35.42
CA ASP A 9 21.54 -8.71 -34.04
C ASP A 9 20.46 -9.55 -33.33
N LEU A 10 19.39 -9.92 -34.04
CA LEU A 10 18.34 -10.79 -33.50
C LEU A 10 18.84 -12.24 -33.35
N ILE A 11 19.75 -12.69 -34.20
CA ILE A 11 20.37 -14.02 -34.13
C ILE A 11 21.36 -14.07 -32.95
N ALA A 12 22.11 -12.98 -32.71
CA ALA A 12 23.03 -12.86 -31.58
C ALA A 12 22.29 -12.76 -30.24
N SER A 13 21.19 -11.99 -30.17
CA SER A 13 20.35 -11.93 -28.96
C SER A 13 19.72 -13.29 -28.67
N ALA A 14 19.17 -13.96 -29.68
CA ALA A 14 18.60 -15.30 -29.53
C ALA A 14 19.65 -16.33 -29.07
N ALA A 15 20.88 -16.29 -29.59
CA ALA A 15 21.95 -17.17 -29.14
C ALA A 15 22.36 -16.91 -27.68
N SER A 16 22.38 -15.64 -27.24
CA SER A 16 22.64 -15.26 -25.84
C SER A 16 21.51 -15.72 -24.91
N ASP A 17 20.26 -15.54 -25.32
CA ASP A 17 19.08 -15.99 -24.57
C ASP A 17 19.09 -17.53 -24.44
N LEU A 18 19.40 -18.26 -25.53
CA LEU A 18 19.53 -19.71 -25.49
C LEU A 18 20.70 -20.18 -24.61
N ALA A 19 21.81 -19.43 -24.54
CA ALA A 19 22.91 -19.72 -23.63
C ALA A 19 22.50 -19.48 -22.16
N GLY A 20 21.75 -18.42 -21.88
CA GLY A 20 21.18 -18.13 -20.56
C GLY A 20 20.21 -19.22 -20.09
N VAL A 21 19.29 -19.64 -20.97
CA VAL A 21 18.38 -20.76 -20.70
C VAL A 21 19.16 -22.05 -20.41
N ARG A 22 20.24 -22.32 -21.14
CA ARG A 22 21.09 -23.49 -20.86
C ARG A 22 21.81 -23.39 -19.51
N SER A 23 22.30 -22.21 -19.11
CA SER A 23 22.92 -22.01 -17.79
C SER A 23 21.92 -22.29 -16.68
N LEU A 24 20.71 -21.72 -16.78
CA LEU A 24 19.64 -21.93 -15.81
C LEU A 24 19.24 -23.40 -15.68
N ILE A 25 19.08 -24.11 -16.81
CA ILE A 25 18.75 -25.53 -16.80
C ILE A 25 19.91 -26.37 -16.26
N GLY A 26 21.16 -26.00 -16.57
CA GLY A 26 22.35 -26.67 -16.06
C GLY A 26 22.51 -26.53 -14.54
N GLU A 27 22.30 -25.32 -14.01
CA GLU A 27 22.32 -25.03 -12.58
C GLU A 27 21.18 -25.74 -11.84
N ALA A 28 19.97 -25.74 -12.41
CA ALA A 28 18.84 -26.46 -11.84
C ALA A 28 19.06 -27.98 -11.80
N ASN A 29 19.59 -28.56 -12.89
CA ASN A 29 19.92 -29.98 -12.96
C ASN A 29 21.05 -30.37 -12.01
N ALA A 30 22.05 -29.50 -11.83
CA ALA A 30 23.14 -29.71 -10.88
C ALA A 30 22.66 -29.61 -9.42
N ALA A 31 21.81 -28.63 -9.10
CA ALA A 31 21.22 -28.46 -7.77
C ALA A 31 20.32 -29.66 -7.38
N ALA A 32 19.62 -30.24 -8.35
CA ALA A 32 18.76 -31.42 -8.15
C ALA A 32 19.50 -32.76 -8.19
N ALA A 33 20.78 -32.79 -8.59
CA ALA A 33 21.52 -34.04 -8.76
C ALA A 33 21.66 -34.83 -7.44
N ALA A 34 21.98 -34.15 -6.35
CA ALA A 34 22.18 -34.80 -5.05
C ALA A 34 20.91 -35.45 -4.51
N SER A 35 19.74 -34.82 -4.69
CA SER A 35 18.47 -35.33 -4.17
C SER A 35 17.82 -36.42 -5.05
N THR A 36 18.22 -36.53 -6.33
CA THR A 36 17.62 -37.48 -7.29
C THR A 36 18.48 -38.70 -7.57
N THR A 37 19.80 -38.63 -7.32
CA THR A 37 20.74 -39.75 -7.59
C THR A 37 21.16 -40.51 -6.34
N ALA A 38 20.85 -39.99 -5.15
CA ALA A 38 21.17 -40.59 -3.85
C ALA A 38 19.89 -40.80 -3.02
N VAL A 39 18.89 -41.47 -3.59
CA VAL A 39 17.61 -41.72 -2.89
C VAL A 39 17.85 -42.77 -1.80
N ALA A 40 17.60 -42.39 -0.54
CA ALA A 40 17.74 -43.29 0.60
C ALA A 40 16.61 -44.34 0.63
N THR A 41 16.90 -45.52 1.18
CA THR A 41 15.91 -46.59 1.39
C THR A 41 14.91 -46.18 2.48
N ALA A 42 13.61 -46.28 2.21
CA ALA A 42 12.57 -45.90 3.17
C ALA A 42 12.51 -46.83 4.41
N ALA A 43 12.91 -48.10 4.26
CA ALA A 43 13.05 -49.09 5.32
C ALA A 43 14.13 -50.13 4.93
N GLY A 44 14.50 -51.01 5.87
CA GLY A 44 15.56 -52.02 5.68
C GLY A 44 15.15 -53.27 4.89
N ASP A 45 14.00 -53.23 4.21
CA ASP A 45 13.49 -54.33 3.40
C ASP A 45 13.99 -54.27 1.93
N GLU A 46 13.95 -55.41 1.26
CA GLU A 46 14.44 -55.58 -0.11
C GLU A 46 13.62 -54.77 -1.14
N VAL A 47 12.34 -54.50 -0.87
CA VAL A 47 11.48 -53.71 -1.78
C VAL A 47 11.86 -52.24 -1.71
N SER A 48 12.06 -51.69 -0.50
CA SER A 48 12.57 -50.34 -0.29
C SER A 48 13.96 -50.13 -0.90
N ALA A 49 14.84 -51.14 -0.79
CA ALA A 49 16.16 -51.13 -1.43
C ALA A 49 16.08 -51.15 -2.97
N ALA A 50 15.23 -52.01 -3.53
CA ALA A 50 15.03 -52.10 -4.98
C ALA A 50 14.42 -50.81 -5.56
N ILE A 51 13.45 -50.19 -4.88
CA ILE A 51 12.83 -48.93 -5.30
C ILE A 51 13.82 -47.77 -5.23
N ALA A 52 14.59 -47.65 -4.15
CA ALA A 52 15.64 -46.63 -4.02
C ALA A 52 16.73 -46.78 -5.10
N SER A 53 17.13 -48.02 -5.41
CA SER A 53 18.07 -48.32 -6.49
C SER A 53 17.49 -47.95 -7.87
N LEU A 54 16.21 -48.23 -8.13
CA LEU A 54 15.56 -47.90 -9.39
C LEU A 54 15.50 -46.37 -9.61
N PHE A 55 15.07 -45.63 -8.59
CA PHE A 55 14.99 -44.16 -8.69
C PHE A 55 16.36 -43.51 -8.77
N SER A 56 17.36 -44.01 -8.03
CA SER A 56 18.74 -43.51 -8.11
C SER A 56 19.35 -43.78 -9.49
N ALA A 57 19.13 -44.97 -10.06
CA ALA A 57 19.57 -45.30 -11.42
C ALA A 57 18.84 -44.44 -12.48
N HIS A 58 17.54 -44.18 -12.30
CA HIS A 58 16.79 -43.28 -13.17
C HIS A 58 17.31 -41.84 -13.09
N GLY A 59 17.62 -41.34 -11.90
CA GLY A 59 18.26 -40.05 -11.70
C GLY A 59 19.60 -39.95 -12.42
N GLN A 60 20.43 -41.00 -12.35
CA GLN A 60 21.73 -41.04 -13.06
C GLN A 60 21.56 -41.04 -14.59
N GLN A 61 20.59 -41.81 -15.12
CA GLN A 61 20.24 -41.81 -16.54
C GLN A 61 19.72 -40.45 -17.01
N PHE A 62 18.90 -39.79 -16.20
CA PHE A 62 18.41 -38.44 -16.48
C PHE A 62 19.55 -37.42 -16.52
N GLN A 63 20.54 -37.52 -15.62
CA GLN A 63 21.73 -36.65 -15.62
C GLN A 63 22.59 -36.88 -16.87
N ALA A 64 22.78 -38.14 -17.29
CA ALA A 64 23.51 -38.46 -18.52
C ALA A 64 22.81 -37.92 -19.78
N LEU A 65 21.49 -38.09 -19.89
CA LEU A 65 20.71 -37.55 -21.00
C LEU A 65 20.71 -36.02 -21.00
N SER A 66 20.61 -35.39 -19.83
CA SER A 66 20.68 -33.94 -19.67
C SER A 66 22.04 -33.38 -20.10
N ALA A 67 23.13 -34.09 -19.81
CA ALA A 67 24.47 -33.74 -20.30
C ALA A 67 24.57 -33.84 -21.83
N GLN A 68 23.97 -34.87 -22.44
CA GLN A 68 23.94 -35.03 -23.89
C GLN A 68 23.10 -33.95 -24.57
N ALA A 69 21.92 -33.62 -24.02
CA ALA A 69 21.09 -32.52 -24.49
C ALA A 69 21.79 -31.17 -24.34
N ALA A 70 22.53 -30.96 -23.25
CA ALA A 70 23.33 -29.74 -23.05
C ALA A 70 24.47 -29.63 -24.07
N ALA A 71 25.11 -30.75 -24.45
CA ALA A 71 26.14 -30.76 -25.49
C ALA A 71 25.55 -30.42 -26.87
N PHE A 72 24.41 -31.02 -27.23
CA PHE A 72 23.68 -30.68 -28.46
C PHE A 72 23.27 -29.20 -28.50
N HIS A 73 22.72 -28.68 -27.40
CA HIS A 73 22.36 -27.27 -27.29
C HIS A 73 23.59 -26.35 -27.39
N ALA A 74 24.75 -26.79 -26.88
CA ALA A 74 26.02 -26.09 -27.07
C ALA A 74 26.39 -25.96 -28.53
N GLU A 75 26.29 -27.07 -29.28
CA GLU A 75 26.61 -27.10 -30.70
C GLU A 75 25.61 -26.28 -31.52
N PHE A 76 24.32 -26.34 -31.15
CA PHE A 76 23.28 -25.53 -31.77
C PHE A 76 23.53 -24.03 -31.56
N VAL A 77 23.80 -23.59 -30.32
CA VAL A 77 24.14 -22.20 -30.02
C VAL A 77 25.43 -21.79 -30.72
N ARG A 78 26.44 -22.66 -30.75
CA ARG A 78 27.72 -22.39 -31.45
C ARG A 78 27.52 -22.26 -32.96
N ALA A 79 26.67 -23.08 -33.57
CA ALA A 79 26.30 -23.00 -34.97
C ALA A 79 25.47 -21.74 -35.27
N LEU A 80 24.55 -21.37 -34.36
CA LEU A 80 23.73 -20.17 -34.48
C LEU A 80 24.56 -18.88 -34.35
N SER A 81 25.46 -18.82 -33.37
CA SER A 81 26.45 -17.74 -33.24
C SER A 81 27.43 -17.72 -34.41
N GLY A 82 27.83 -18.89 -34.92
CA GLY A 82 28.66 -19.02 -36.11
C GLY A 82 27.97 -18.49 -37.37
N ALA A 83 26.69 -18.79 -37.56
CA ALA A 83 25.87 -18.26 -38.65
C ALA A 83 25.65 -16.75 -38.50
N GLY A 84 25.29 -16.27 -37.30
CA GLY A 84 25.17 -14.84 -37.00
C GLY A 84 26.47 -14.08 -37.28
N ASN A 85 27.62 -14.63 -36.88
CA ASN A 85 28.93 -14.07 -37.19
C ASN A 85 29.29 -14.16 -38.68
N ALA A 86 28.92 -15.23 -39.39
CA ALA A 86 29.16 -15.32 -40.83
C ALA A 86 28.35 -14.30 -41.62
N TYR A 87 27.07 -14.07 -41.26
CA TYR A 87 26.26 -13.01 -41.83
C TYR A 87 26.77 -11.62 -41.42
N ALA A 88 27.17 -11.42 -40.17
CA ALA A 88 27.76 -10.16 -39.70
C ALA A 88 29.15 -9.88 -40.30
N VAL A 89 29.96 -10.90 -40.59
CA VAL A 89 31.28 -10.76 -41.24
C VAL A 89 31.12 -10.56 -42.75
N ILE A 90 30.08 -11.09 -43.39
CA ILE A 90 29.76 -10.77 -44.79
C ILE A 90 29.18 -9.35 -44.89
N GLU A 91 28.37 -8.90 -43.93
CA GLU A 91 27.95 -7.50 -43.81
C GLU A 91 29.17 -6.60 -43.51
N ALA A 92 29.98 -6.88 -42.50
CA ALA A 92 31.16 -6.11 -42.15
C ALA A 92 32.28 -6.18 -43.22
N GLY A 93 32.39 -7.28 -43.98
CA GLY A 93 33.35 -7.43 -45.07
C GLY A 93 33.02 -6.58 -46.28
N ASN A 94 31.72 -6.44 -46.60
CA ASN A 94 31.23 -5.55 -47.67
C ASN A 94 31.04 -4.09 -47.20
N VAL A 95 30.95 -3.85 -45.89
CA VAL A 95 30.77 -2.53 -45.28
C VAL A 95 32.09 -1.94 -44.77
N SER A 96 33.12 -2.72 -44.45
CA SER A 96 34.37 -2.21 -43.82
C SER A 96 35.22 -1.28 -44.68
N PRO A 97 35.39 -1.46 -46.01
CA PRO A 97 36.10 -0.47 -46.82
C PRO A 97 35.30 0.84 -46.92
N LEU A 98 33.97 0.74 -46.99
CA LEU A 98 33.07 1.89 -47.00
C LEU A 98 32.96 2.57 -45.63
N GLN A 99 33.03 1.84 -44.51
CA GLN A 99 33.04 2.38 -43.15
C GLN A 99 34.39 3.01 -42.79
N ALA A 100 35.51 2.45 -43.28
CA ALA A 100 36.83 3.05 -43.14
C ALA A 100 36.90 4.36 -43.96
N VAL A 101 36.50 4.32 -45.24
CA VAL A 101 36.39 5.52 -46.08
C VAL A 101 35.37 6.51 -45.52
N GLN A 102 34.25 6.06 -44.95
CA GLN A 102 33.27 6.91 -44.29
C GLN A 102 33.83 7.54 -43.01
N ARG A 103 34.60 6.80 -42.20
CA ARG A 103 35.27 7.35 -41.00
C ARG A 103 36.37 8.33 -41.39
N ASP A 104 37.16 8.03 -42.42
CA ASP A 104 38.21 8.91 -42.93
C ASP A 104 37.62 10.16 -43.57
N ALA A 105 36.52 10.04 -44.33
CA ALA A 105 35.78 11.16 -44.89
C ALA A 105 35.10 11.98 -43.79
N LEU A 106 34.47 11.35 -42.78
CA LEU A 106 33.92 12.06 -41.62
C LEU A 106 35.02 12.74 -40.81
N ALA A 107 36.18 12.11 -40.63
CA ALA A 107 37.33 12.70 -39.96
C ALA A 107 37.88 13.90 -40.74
N ALA A 108 37.98 13.80 -42.07
CA ALA A 108 38.38 14.92 -42.94
C ALA A 108 37.36 16.08 -42.90
N VAL A 109 36.06 15.77 -42.87
CA VAL A 109 34.98 16.76 -42.75
C VAL A 109 34.94 17.39 -41.35
N ASN A 110 35.21 16.62 -40.31
CA ASN A 110 35.18 17.08 -38.93
C ASN A 110 36.47 17.79 -38.50
N LEU A 111 37.61 17.48 -39.11
CA LEU A 111 38.94 17.99 -38.75
C LEU A 111 39.00 19.51 -38.58
N PRO A 112 38.46 20.32 -39.51
CA PRO A 112 38.45 21.77 -39.35
C PRO A 112 37.63 22.22 -38.14
N THR A 113 36.51 21.54 -37.86
CA THR A 113 35.57 21.92 -36.81
C THR A 113 36.04 21.43 -35.44
N GLU A 114 36.62 20.23 -35.35
CA GLU A 114 37.28 19.72 -34.15
C GLU A 114 38.49 20.58 -33.78
N ALA A 115 39.32 20.98 -34.75
CA ALA A 115 40.50 21.80 -34.49
C ALA A 115 40.16 23.23 -34.00
N VAL A 116 39.02 23.79 -34.44
CA VAL A 116 38.63 25.18 -34.14
C VAL A 116 37.64 25.29 -32.98
N LEU A 117 36.68 24.35 -32.88
CA LEU A 117 35.56 24.40 -31.94
C LEU A 117 35.55 23.23 -30.94
N GLY A 118 36.50 22.29 -31.04
CA GLY A 118 36.62 21.12 -30.16
C GLY A 118 35.41 20.18 -30.21
N ARG A 119 34.66 20.22 -31.33
CA ARG A 119 33.47 19.40 -31.57
C ARG A 119 33.39 19.00 -33.04
N PRO A 120 32.87 17.80 -33.33
CA PRO A 120 32.76 17.33 -34.71
C PRO A 120 31.64 18.08 -35.42
N LEU A 121 31.73 18.22 -36.73
CA LEU A 121 30.65 18.78 -37.54
C LEU A 121 29.49 17.79 -37.64
N ILE A 122 29.81 16.51 -37.87
CA ILE A 122 28.86 15.40 -38.03
C ILE A 122 29.34 14.21 -37.19
N GLY A 123 28.49 13.68 -36.32
CA GLY A 123 28.77 12.50 -35.49
C GLY A 123 27.98 12.48 -34.19
N ASN A 124 27.69 11.29 -33.66
CA ASN A 124 27.05 11.19 -32.34
C ASN A 124 28.04 11.48 -31.22
N GLY A 125 27.53 11.99 -30.10
CA GLY A 125 28.31 12.14 -28.88
C GLY A 125 28.66 10.80 -28.25
N ALA A 126 29.83 10.73 -27.61
CA ALA A 126 30.26 9.53 -26.89
C ALA A 126 29.37 9.28 -25.65
N ASN A 127 28.99 8.03 -25.39
CA ASN A 127 28.28 7.68 -24.17
C ASN A 127 29.24 7.76 -22.96
N GLY A 128 28.74 8.21 -21.82
CA GLY A 128 29.46 8.12 -20.55
C GLY A 128 29.61 6.66 -20.12
N ALA A 129 30.74 6.34 -19.47
CA ALA A 129 31.00 4.98 -19.01
C ALA A 129 30.04 4.57 -17.88
N ALA A 130 29.49 3.35 -17.94
CA ALA A 130 28.61 2.83 -16.91
C ALA A 130 29.32 2.72 -15.54
N GLY A 131 28.60 3.01 -14.46
CA GLY A 131 29.12 2.99 -13.08
C GLY A 131 30.02 4.17 -12.72
N THR A 132 30.21 5.17 -13.59
CA THR A 132 31.10 6.32 -13.34
C THR A 132 30.37 7.64 -13.12
N GLY A 133 29.07 7.70 -13.44
CA GLY A 133 28.32 8.96 -13.48
C GLY A 133 28.81 9.94 -14.55
N GLN A 134 29.63 9.50 -15.51
CA GLN A 134 30.16 10.39 -16.56
C GLN A 134 29.04 10.91 -17.47
N ALA A 135 29.09 12.19 -17.79
CA ALA A 135 28.17 12.78 -18.76
C ALA A 135 28.41 12.22 -20.16
N GLY A 136 27.34 12.11 -20.94
CA GLY A 136 27.44 11.85 -22.37
C GLY A 136 27.98 13.07 -23.12
N GLY A 137 28.82 12.83 -24.11
CA GLY A 137 29.36 13.84 -25.00
C GLY A 137 28.28 14.49 -25.86
N ALA A 138 28.51 15.73 -26.28
CA ALA A 138 27.63 16.40 -27.21
C ALA A 138 27.71 15.76 -28.61
N GLY A 139 26.58 15.75 -29.33
CA GLY A 139 26.55 15.44 -30.75
C GLY A 139 27.26 16.51 -31.59
N GLY A 140 27.60 16.15 -32.83
CA GLY A 140 28.23 17.03 -33.80
C GLY A 140 27.37 18.25 -34.12
N ILE A 141 28.01 19.36 -34.50
CA ILE A 141 27.38 20.69 -34.61
C ILE A 141 26.22 20.69 -35.60
N LEU A 142 26.34 20.05 -36.76
CA LEU A 142 25.27 19.96 -37.76
C LEU A 142 24.40 18.74 -37.55
N TRP A 143 24.99 17.55 -37.47
CA TRP A 143 24.23 16.31 -37.40
C TRP A 143 24.82 15.37 -36.38
N GLY A 144 24.04 14.98 -35.38
CA GLY A 144 24.52 14.10 -34.33
C GLY A 144 23.61 14.05 -33.11
N ASN A 145 23.31 12.84 -32.67
CA ASN A 145 22.66 12.62 -31.39
C ASN A 145 23.65 12.91 -30.26
N GLY A 146 23.16 13.38 -29.12
CA GLY A 146 23.96 13.42 -27.90
C GLY A 146 24.20 12.02 -27.34
N GLY A 147 25.33 11.82 -26.66
CA GLY A 147 25.64 10.56 -26.00
C GLY A 147 24.82 10.37 -24.72
N ASN A 148 24.53 9.13 -24.36
CA ASN A 148 23.86 8.82 -23.09
C ASN A 148 24.81 9.07 -21.92
N GLY A 149 24.29 9.53 -20.79
CA GLY A 149 25.03 9.59 -19.54
C GLY A 149 25.30 8.20 -18.96
N GLY A 150 26.48 8.02 -18.38
CA GLY A 150 26.86 6.80 -17.67
C GLY A 150 26.10 6.66 -16.34
N SER A 151 25.73 5.44 -15.95
CA SER A 151 25.14 5.20 -14.62
C SER A 151 26.12 5.54 -13.49
N GLY A 152 25.62 5.90 -12.31
CA GLY A 152 26.43 6.15 -11.12
C GLY A 152 26.92 4.88 -10.42
N ALA A 153 28.10 4.94 -9.79
CA ALA A 153 28.54 3.98 -8.78
C ALA A 153 27.62 4.04 -7.53
N PRO A 154 27.70 3.09 -6.58
CA PRO A 154 26.88 3.12 -5.37
C PRO A 154 26.86 4.49 -4.67
N GLY A 155 25.67 5.02 -4.42
CA GLY A 155 25.42 6.36 -3.86
C GLY A 155 25.77 7.56 -4.76
N GLN A 156 26.37 7.35 -5.93
CA GLN A 156 26.75 8.41 -6.86
C GLN A 156 25.65 8.69 -7.88
N ALA A 157 25.56 9.94 -8.31
CA ALA A 157 24.61 10.35 -9.33
C ALA A 157 24.95 9.73 -10.70
N GLY A 158 23.92 9.55 -11.52
CA GLY A 158 24.07 9.24 -12.94
C GLY A 158 24.49 10.47 -13.73
N GLY A 159 25.22 10.23 -14.82
CA GLY A 159 25.71 11.28 -15.69
C GLY A 159 24.60 11.91 -16.51
N LYS A 160 24.74 13.20 -16.82
CA LYS A 160 23.82 13.89 -17.72
C LYS A 160 23.96 13.36 -19.16
N GLY A 161 22.86 13.23 -19.88
CA GLY A 161 22.87 12.97 -21.32
C GLY A 161 23.38 14.18 -22.12
N GLY A 162 24.17 13.92 -23.15
CA GLY A 162 24.73 14.93 -24.04
C GLY A 162 23.65 15.60 -24.89
N SER A 163 23.83 16.87 -25.23
CA SER A 163 22.94 17.56 -26.16
C SER A 163 23.27 17.20 -27.61
N ALA A 164 22.26 17.14 -28.47
CA ALA A 164 22.46 17.11 -29.92
C ALA A 164 22.91 18.46 -30.49
N GLY A 165 23.33 18.47 -31.76
CA GLY A 165 23.67 19.69 -32.51
C GLY A 165 22.47 20.38 -33.16
N LEU A 166 22.57 20.70 -34.45
CA LEU A 166 21.48 21.32 -35.21
C LEU A 166 20.37 20.31 -35.52
N PHE A 167 20.74 19.09 -35.91
CA PHE A 167 19.87 17.94 -36.09
C PHE A 167 20.33 16.77 -35.20
N GLY A 168 19.40 16.13 -34.50
CA GLY A 168 19.67 14.93 -33.70
C GLY A 168 18.94 14.91 -32.37
N ASN A 169 18.85 13.75 -31.74
CA ASN A 169 18.20 13.58 -30.45
C ASN A 169 19.19 13.78 -29.29
N GLY A 170 18.73 14.40 -28.20
CA GLY A 170 19.51 14.46 -26.97
C GLY A 170 19.70 13.07 -26.36
N GLY A 171 20.84 12.84 -25.72
CA GLY A 171 21.14 11.58 -25.05
C GLY A 171 20.34 11.43 -23.75
N ASN A 172 20.09 10.20 -23.33
CA ASN A 172 19.40 9.93 -22.08
C ASN A 172 20.33 10.20 -20.88
N GLY A 173 19.76 10.60 -19.76
CA GLY A 173 20.47 10.67 -18.49
C GLY A 173 20.78 9.28 -17.94
N GLY A 174 21.93 9.12 -17.31
CA GLY A 174 22.34 7.89 -16.65
C GLY A 174 21.55 7.65 -15.35
N ALA A 175 21.32 6.39 -14.99
CA ALA A 175 20.70 6.06 -13.71
C ALA A 175 21.62 6.41 -12.52
N GLY A 176 21.04 6.84 -11.40
CA GLY A 176 21.76 6.99 -10.15
C GLY A 176 22.12 5.64 -9.54
N GLY A 177 23.26 5.57 -8.85
CA GLY A 177 23.72 4.33 -8.23
C GLY A 177 22.99 4.03 -6.92
N VAL A 178 22.87 2.74 -6.60
CA VAL A 178 22.17 2.26 -5.38
C VAL A 178 22.95 2.66 -4.13
N GLY A 179 22.26 3.05 -3.06
CA GLY A 179 22.85 3.38 -1.77
C GLY A 179 23.46 2.16 -1.10
N THR A 180 24.54 2.36 -0.33
CA THR A 180 25.22 1.27 0.39
C THR A 180 24.39 0.79 1.58
N ASN A 181 24.35 -0.51 1.84
CA ASN A 181 23.67 -1.01 3.04
C ASN A 181 24.43 -0.60 4.32
N GLY A 182 23.69 -0.34 5.38
CA GLY A 182 24.23 -0.10 6.71
C GLY A 182 24.77 -1.39 7.33
N GLY A 183 25.88 -1.28 8.06
CA GLY A 183 26.48 -2.41 8.75
C GLY A 183 25.64 -2.89 9.94
N THR A 184 25.64 -4.19 10.20
CA THR A 184 25.06 -4.76 11.42
C THR A 184 25.74 -4.18 12.66
N GLY A 185 24.96 -3.76 13.66
CA GLY A 185 25.48 -3.31 14.94
C GLY A 185 26.11 -4.46 15.72
N THR A 186 27.26 -4.21 16.35
CA THR A 186 27.82 -5.11 17.37
C THR A 186 27.05 -4.96 18.67
N ALA A 187 27.24 -5.86 19.64
CA ALA A 187 26.48 -5.84 20.90
C ALA A 187 26.42 -4.45 21.56
N GLY A 188 25.20 -4.00 21.90
CA GLY A 188 24.90 -2.70 22.50
C GLY A 188 24.92 -1.51 21.52
N LEU A 189 25.38 -1.70 20.29
CA LEU A 189 25.47 -0.64 19.27
C LEU A 189 24.34 -0.75 18.25
N ALA A 190 23.82 0.41 17.85
CA ALA A 190 22.79 0.48 16.81
C ALA A 190 23.32 -0.02 15.46
N GLY A 191 22.40 -0.47 14.61
CA GLY A 191 22.72 -0.77 13.22
C GLY A 191 23.11 0.49 12.47
N GLY A 192 24.04 0.37 11.52
CA GLY A 192 24.41 1.47 10.63
C GLY A 192 23.23 1.87 9.75
N ASN A 193 23.10 3.15 9.44
CA ASN A 193 22.09 3.62 8.49
C ASN A 193 22.46 3.20 7.06
N GLY A 194 21.45 2.94 6.24
CA GLY A 194 21.63 2.79 4.80
C GLY A 194 22.03 4.11 4.15
N GLY A 195 22.93 4.04 3.17
CA GLY A 195 23.34 5.17 2.35
C GLY A 195 22.23 5.60 1.41
N ALA A 196 22.18 6.88 1.05
CA ALA A 196 21.24 7.38 0.06
C ALA A 196 21.55 6.83 -1.33
N GLY A 197 20.52 6.62 -2.15
CA GLY A 197 20.67 6.38 -3.57
C GLY A 197 21.11 7.65 -4.30
N GLY A 198 21.93 7.49 -5.34
CA GLY A 198 22.36 8.59 -6.18
C GLY A 198 21.21 9.11 -7.05
N ALA A 199 21.24 10.41 -7.38
CA ALA A 199 20.25 10.98 -8.30
C ALA A 199 20.44 10.47 -9.73
N GLY A 200 19.36 10.36 -10.51
CA GLY A 200 19.44 10.14 -11.95
C GLY A 200 19.96 11.38 -12.67
N GLY A 201 20.73 11.17 -13.73
CA GLY A 201 21.26 12.24 -14.57
C GLY A 201 20.16 12.88 -15.41
N ALA A 202 20.29 14.17 -15.71
CA ALA A 202 19.33 14.84 -16.61
C ALA A 202 19.47 14.32 -18.05
N GLY A 203 18.38 14.35 -18.82
CA GLY A 203 18.41 14.13 -20.26
C GLY A 203 19.08 15.28 -21.00
N GLY A 204 19.65 14.99 -22.17
CA GLY A 204 20.26 15.96 -23.07
C GLY A 204 19.23 16.66 -23.96
N SER A 205 19.53 17.88 -24.41
CA SER A 205 18.62 18.59 -25.31
C SER A 205 18.65 18.00 -26.72
N GLY A 206 17.48 17.96 -27.37
CA GLY A 206 17.35 17.67 -28.79
C GLY A 206 17.91 18.78 -29.68
N GLY A 207 18.03 18.47 -30.97
CA GLY A 207 18.63 19.36 -31.96
C GLY A 207 17.85 20.67 -32.12
N LEU A 208 18.56 21.74 -32.47
CA LEU A 208 17.98 23.08 -32.57
C LEU A 208 16.90 23.23 -33.66
N LEU A 209 17.01 22.48 -34.75
CA LEU A 209 16.00 22.48 -35.83
C LEU A 209 15.11 21.23 -35.78
N HIS A 210 15.69 20.09 -35.42
CA HIS A 210 14.97 18.82 -35.34
C HIS A 210 15.64 17.85 -34.37
N GLY A 211 14.82 17.24 -33.53
CA GLY A 211 15.20 16.13 -32.67
C GLY A 211 14.57 16.20 -31.28
N ASN A 212 14.47 15.03 -30.67
CA ASN A 212 13.82 14.86 -29.39
C ASN A 212 14.77 15.17 -28.23
N GLY A 213 14.23 15.67 -27.13
CA GLY A 213 14.96 15.70 -25.86
C GLY A 213 15.18 14.29 -25.31
N GLY A 214 16.33 14.03 -24.69
CA GLY A 214 16.61 12.76 -24.03
C GLY A 214 15.81 12.59 -22.75
N SER A 215 15.54 11.36 -22.32
CA SER A 215 14.88 11.11 -21.03
C SER A 215 15.81 11.40 -19.86
N GLY A 216 15.24 11.76 -18.71
CA GLY A 216 15.97 11.78 -17.46
C GLY A 216 16.27 10.38 -16.95
N GLY A 217 17.40 10.19 -16.30
CA GLY A 217 17.80 8.93 -15.67
C GLY A 217 16.98 8.64 -14.41
N GLN A 218 16.79 7.36 -14.07
CA GLN A 218 16.14 6.97 -12.83
C GLN A 218 17.04 7.27 -11.62
N GLY A 219 16.45 7.63 -10.48
CA GLY A 219 17.17 7.71 -9.20
C GLY A 219 17.52 6.33 -8.63
N GLY A 220 18.69 6.20 -8.00
CA GLY A 220 19.13 4.97 -7.36
C GLY A 220 18.29 4.65 -6.11
N ALA A 221 18.10 3.36 -5.82
CA ALA A 221 17.43 2.98 -4.56
C ALA A 221 18.30 3.34 -3.34
N GLY A 222 17.69 3.65 -2.20
CA GLY A 222 18.39 3.80 -0.93
C GLY A 222 18.87 2.46 -0.39
N GLY A 223 20.00 2.45 0.30
CA GLY A 223 20.54 1.26 0.95
C GLY A 223 19.71 0.84 2.16
N ASN A 224 19.69 -0.45 2.51
CA ASN A 224 18.98 -0.92 3.69
C ASN A 224 19.72 -0.51 4.97
N GLY A 225 18.99 -0.26 6.05
CA GLY A 225 19.57 -0.10 7.38
C GLY A 225 20.09 -1.44 7.94
N GLY A 226 21.17 -1.37 8.71
CA GLY A 226 21.75 -2.52 9.39
C GLY A 226 20.92 -2.94 10.60
N GLN A 227 20.95 -4.22 10.95
CA GLN A 227 20.29 -4.70 12.16
C GLN A 227 20.99 -4.15 13.42
N GLY A 228 20.24 -3.83 14.47
CA GLY A 228 20.77 -3.43 15.76
C GLY A 228 21.49 -4.58 16.48
N GLY A 229 22.58 -4.27 17.18
CA GLY A 229 23.27 -5.25 17.99
C GLY A 229 22.42 -5.73 19.17
N ALA A 230 22.58 -7.00 19.55
CA ALA A 230 21.95 -7.50 20.78
C ALA A 230 22.42 -6.70 22.00
N GLY A 231 21.62 -6.63 23.06
CA GLY A 231 22.00 -5.95 24.30
C GLY A 231 23.24 -6.55 24.97
N SER A 232 23.73 -5.91 26.02
CA SER A 232 24.55 -6.62 27.02
C SER A 232 23.62 -7.24 28.07
N VAL A 233 24.15 -8.05 29.00
CA VAL A 233 23.35 -8.70 30.05
C VAL A 233 22.45 -7.68 30.74
N GLY A 234 21.13 -7.91 30.67
CA GLY A 234 20.09 -7.04 31.23
C GLY A 234 19.93 -5.66 30.57
N ALA A 235 20.71 -5.32 29.55
CA ALA A 235 20.56 -4.10 28.77
C ALA A 235 19.67 -4.35 27.54
N PRO A 236 18.86 -3.36 27.13
CA PRO A 236 18.06 -3.46 25.92
C PRO A 236 18.89 -3.76 24.67
N GLY A 237 18.28 -4.44 23.70
CA GLY A 237 18.80 -4.52 22.35
C GLY A 237 18.93 -3.13 21.73
N ALA A 238 19.95 -2.92 20.91
CA ALA A 238 20.14 -1.65 20.24
C ALA A 238 19.17 -1.50 19.06
N ASN A 239 18.89 -0.26 18.66
CA ASN A 239 17.98 0.00 17.55
C ASN A 239 18.55 -0.46 16.20
N GLY A 240 17.68 -0.84 15.28
CA GLY A 240 18.04 -1.01 13.88
C GLY A 240 18.40 0.32 13.23
N GLY A 241 19.31 0.30 12.27
CA GLY A 241 19.67 1.46 11.46
C GLY A 241 18.53 1.85 10.52
N ASN A 242 18.40 3.13 10.20
CA ASN A 242 17.39 3.60 9.26
C ASN A 242 17.76 3.20 7.82
N GLY A 243 16.75 2.97 6.98
CA GLY A 243 16.93 2.83 5.54
C GLY A 243 17.36 4.15 4.91
N GLY A 244 18.20 4.07 3.88
CA GLY A 244 18.66 5.21 3.11
C GLY A 244 17.56 5.78 2.22
N GLN A 245 17.62 7.07 1.92
CA GLN A 245 16.66 7.70 1.02
C GLN A 245 16.90 7.24 -0.43
N GLY A 246 15.83 7.08 -1.21
CA GLY A 246 15.93 6.92 -2.65
C GLY A 246 16.44 8.18 -3.33
N GLY A 247 17.26 8.03 -4.37
CA GLY A 247 17.76 9.13 -5.18
C GLY A 247 16.67 9.77 -6.02
N ALA A 248 16.78 11.06 -6.30
CA ALA A 248 15.83 11.74 -7.18
C ALA A 248 15.96 11.27 -8.64
N GLY A 249 14.87 11.25 -9.40
CA GLY A 249 14.91 11.07 -10.85
C GLY A 249 15.48 12.30 -11.57
N GLY A 250 16.17 12.09 -12.68
CA GLY A 250 16.74 13.14 -13.50
C GLY A 250 15.68 13.90 -14.28
N ALA A 251 15.85 15.20 -14.46
CA ALA A 251 14.97 15.98 -15.33
C ALA A 251 15.10 15.53 -16.80
N ALA A 252 14.02 15.64 -17.57
CA ALA A 252 14.05 15.41 -19.00
C ALA A 252 14.89 16.46 -19.75
N GLY A 253 15.37 16.07 -20.94
CA GLY A 253 15.91 16.97 -21.94
C GLY A 253 14.83 17.73 -22.70
N HIS A 254 15.15 18.95 -23.11
CA HIS A 254 14.27 19.83 -23.88
C HIS A 254 14.38 19.56 -25.38
N ALA A 255 13.28 19.69 -26.12
CA ALA A 255 13.33 19.90 -27.57
C ALA A 255 13.47 21.41 -27.84
N ASN A 256 14.47 21.81 -28.61
CA ASN A 256 14.76 23.22 -28.89
C ASN A 256 13.94 23.69 -30.10
N ASN A 257 12.83 24.42 -29.90
CA ASN A 257 12.05 25.24 -30.87
C ASN A 257 11.66 24.67 -32.26
N GLY A 258 12.08 23.47 -32.65
CA GLY A 258 11.76 22.83 -33.91
C GLY A 258 10.31 22.30 -33.92
N THR A 259 9.62 22.47 -35.04
CA THR A 259 8.19 22.13 -35.21
C THR A 259 7.86 20.63 -35.14
N ALA A 260 8.85 19.75 -34.94
CA ALA A 260 8.71 18.30 -35.05
C ALA A 260 9.40 17.45 -33.97
N GLY A 261 9.96 18.07 -32.90
CA GLY A 261 10.62 17.33 -31.81
C GLY A 261 9.71 17.07 -30.59
N HIS A 262 9.76 15.85 -30.03
CA HIS A 262 9.15 15.50 -28.75
C HIS A 262 10.09 15.84 -27.58
N GLN A 263 9.55 16.28 -26.45
CA GLN A 263 10.39 16.48 -25.26
C GLN A 263 10.65 15.15 -24.54
N GLY A 264 11.74 15.07 -23.78
CA GLY A 264 12.06 13.87 -23.01
C GLY A 264 11.08 13.65 -21.85
N ALA A 265 11.01 12.41 -21.36
CA ALA A 265 10.33 12.08 -20.12
C ALA A 265 11.23 12.33 -18.91
N GLY A 266 10.66 12.77 -17.78
CA GLY A 266 11.35 12.86 -16.51
C GLY A 266 11.69 11.45 -15.97
N GLY A 267 12.83 11.32 -15.29
CA GLY A 267 13.23 10.07 -14.68
C GLY A 267 12.40 9.73 -13.44
N GLN A 268 12.19 8.46 -13.16
CA GLN A 268 11.53 8.03 -11.91
C GLN A 268 12.42 8.25 -10.70
N GLY A 269 11.82 8.52 -9.54
CA GLY A 269 12.52 8.52 -8.27
C GLY A 269 12.92 7.11 -7.84
N GLY A 270 14.03 6.98 -7.11
CA GLY A 270 14.48 5.72 -6.53
C GLY A 270 13.66 5.32 -5.30
N ASN A 271 13.51 4.03 -5.03
CA ASN A 271 12.82 3.57 -3.81
C ASN A 271 13.67 3.85 -2.56
N GLY A 272 13.03 4.13 -1.43
CA GLY A 272 13.70 4.19 -0.13
C GLY A 272 14.16 2.81 0.35
N GLY A 273 15.26 2.76 1.10
CA GLY A 273 15.79 1.53 1.67
C GLY A 273 14.96 1.02 2.84
N VAL A 274 15.00 -0.28 3.11
CA VAL A 274 14.31 -0.89 4.25
C VAL A 274 15.05 -0.56 5.55
N GLY A 275 14.33 -0.25 6.63
CA GLY A 275 14.89 -0.07 7.96
C GLY A 275 15.42 -1.39 8.53
N GLY A 276 16.52 -1.35 9.26
CA GLY A 276 17.12 -2.52 9.90
C GLY A 276 16.28 -3.02 11.07
N ALA A 277 16.31 -4.32 11.35
CA ALA A 277 15.62 -4.86 12.53
C ALA A 277 16.28 -4.39 13.84
N GLY A 278 15.50 -4.25 14.90
CA GLY A 278 16.01 -4.01 16.26
C GLY A 278 16.80 -5.21 16.79
N GLY A 279 17.81 -4.94 17.61
CA GLY A 279 18.61 -5.95 18.29
C GLY A 279 17.80 -6.67 19.36
N GLN A 280 18.16 -7.92 19.65
CA GLN A 280 17.52 -8.67 20.73
C GLN A 280 18.00 -8.17 22.10
N GLY A 281 17.09 -8.10 23.08
CA GLY A 281 17.49 -7.98 24.47
C GLY A 281 18.17 -9.25 24.96
N ILE A 282 19.21 -9.14 25.77
CA ILE A 282 19.88 -10.30 26.37
C ILE A 282 19.25 -10.61 27.73
N ALA A 283 19.28 -11.89 28.10
CA ALA A 283 18.83 -12.34 29.40
C ALA A 283 19.55 -11.63 30.56
N GLY A 284 18.85 -11.41 31.67
CA GLY A 284 19.51 -11.00 32.91
C GLY A 284 20.33 -12.16 33.52
N THR A 285 21.23 -11.86 34.46
CA THR A 285 21.98 -12.88 35.22
C THR A 285 21.64 -12.81 36.71
N ASP A 286 21.53 -13.98 37.35
CA ASP A 286 21.41 -14.13 38.81
C ASP A 286 22.72 -14.66 39.40
N ASN A 287 23.21 -14.01 40.45
CA ASN A 287 24.30 -14.49 41.30
C ASN A 287 23.92 -14.18 42.74
N SER A 288 24.16 -15.15 43.63
CA SER A 288 23.96 -15.14 45.09
C SER A 288 24.41 -13.87 45.84
N ALA A 289 25.25 -13.02 45.24
CA ALA A 289 25.72 -11.77 45.82
C ALA A 289 24.96 -10.49 45.37
N ASN A 290 24.09 -10.54 44.36
CA ASN A 290 23.35 -9.36 43.87
C ASN A 290 21.96 -9.73 43.32
N PRO A 291 20.84 -9.32 43.96
CA PRO A 291 19.50 -9.65 43.51
C PRO A 291 19.18 -9.14 42.08
N GLY A 292 18.98 -10.08 41.15
CA GLY A 292 18.16 -10.04 39.94
C GLY A 292 18.25 -8.83 39.00
N VAL A 293 19.08 -8.91 37.95
CA VAL A 293 18.96 -8.00 36.80
C VAL A 293 17.83 -8.49 35.88
N ALA A 294 16.87 -7.62 35.53
CA ALA A 294 15.84 -7.96 34.55
C ALA A 294 16.44 -8.25 33.16
N GLY A 295 15.72 -9.00 32.31
CA GLY A 295 16.10 -9.11 30.90
C GLY A 295 16.00 -7.75 30.22
N GLY A 296 16.89 -7.46 29.26
CA GLY A 296 16.79 -6.21 28.50
C GLY A 296 15.64 -6.25 27.50
N ASP A 297 14.97 -5.13 27.23
CA ASP A 297 13.94 -5.05 26.20
C ASP A 297 14.52 -5.27 24.78
N GLY A 298 13.67 -5.59 23.82
CA GLY A 298 14.07 -5.62 22.41
C GLY A 298 14.33 -4.21 21.88
N GLY A 299 15.32 -4.07 21.00
CA GLY A 299 15.61 -2.81 20.32
C GLY A 299 14.51 -2.41 19.35
N VAL A 300 14.35 -1.12 19.09
CA VAL A 300 13.36 -0.63 18.12
C VAL A 300 13.85 -0.89 16.70
N GLY A 301 12.95 -1.28 15.79
CA GLY A 301 13.27 -1.37 14.37
C GLY A 301 13.59 0.00 13.75
N GLY A 302 14.53 0.04 12.82
CA GLY A 302 14.91 1.26 12.10
C GLY A 302 13.78 1.77 11.19
N GLN A 303 13.71 3.07 10.97
CA GLN A 303 12.75 3.66 10.05
C GLN A 303 13.09 3.30 8.59
N GLY A 304 12.08 3.07 7.75
CA GLY A 304 12.27 2.94 6.31
C GLY A 304 12.66 4.27 5.65
N GLY A 305 13.55 4.22 4.66
CA GLY A 305 13.99 5.40 3.93
C GLY A 305 12.87 6.02 3.10
N THR A 306 12.90 7.34 2.90
CA THR A 306 11.92 7.99 2.00
C THR A 306 12.20 7.62 0.55
N GLY A 307 11.16 7.49 -0.27
CA GLY A 307 11.30 7.40 -1.72
C GLY A 307 11.87 8.70 -2.30
N GLY A 308 12.63 8.57 -3.38
CA GLY A 308 13.18 9.69 -4.12
C GLY A 308 12.11 10.41 -4.92
N ASN A 309 12.24 11.73 -5.05
CA ASN A 309 11.34 12.51 -5.90
C ASN A 309 11.59 12.18 -7.38
N ALA A 310 10.57 12.29 -8.22
CA ALA A 310 10.76 12.11 -9.64
C ALA A 310 11.39 13.33 -10.33
N GLY A 311 11.88 13.08 -11.53
CA GLY A 311 12.35 14.08 -12.47
C GLY A 311 11.20 14.82 -13.17
N LEU A 312 11.45 16.09 -13.47
CA LEU A 312 10.53 16.94 -14.21
C LEU A 312 10.40 16.49 -15.68
N GLY A 313 9.21 16.61 -16.25
CA GLY A 313 9.00 16.45 -17.69
C GLY A 313 9.61 17.61 -18.48
N GLY A 314 9.96 17.40 -19.75
CA GLY A 314 10.61 18.42 -20.56
C GLY A 314 9.65 19.57 -20.91
N THR A 315 10.14 20.82 -20.88
CA THR A 315 9.37 22.01 -21.30
C THR A 315 9.58 22.31 -22.78
N GLY A 316 8.51 22.65 -23.51
CA GLY A 316 8.57 23.13 -24.89
C GLY A 316 8.36 24.64 -24.99
N LEU A 317 9.22 25.33 -25.74
CA LEU A 317 9.00 26.70 -26.19
C LEU A 317 8.46 26.64 -27.63
N GLY A 318 7.26 27.17 -27.86
CA GLY A 318 6.56 27.12 -29.15
C GLY A 318 5.40 26.11 -29.14
N GLY A 319 4.18 26.60 -29.37
CA GLY A 319 2.92 25.89 -29.13
C GLY A 319 2.62 24.64 -29.97
N HIS A 320 3.62 23.94 -30.52
CA HIS A 320 3.46 22.78 -31.40
C HIS A 320 4.23 21.52 -30.96
N ALA A 321 5.17 21.60 -30.02
CA ALA A 321 5.91 20.41 -29.56
C ALA A 321 5.12 19.65 -28.47
N ALA A 322 5.01 18.31 -28.62
CA ALA A 322 4.31 17.46 -27.66
C ALA A 322 5.06 17.42 -26.32
N SER A 323 4.32 17.67 -25.24
CA SER A 323 4.77 17.69 -23.85
C SER A 323 5.55 16.44 -23.44
N GLY A 324 6.67 16.58 -22.73
CA GLY A 324 7.34 15.46 -22.05
C GLY A 324 6.55 15.05 -20.80
N THR A 325 6.36 13.75 -20.59
CA THR A 325 5.73 13.24 -19.36
C THR A 325 6.67 13.41 -18.17
N ALA A 326 6.12 13.76 -17.01
CA ALA A 326 6.91 13.78 -15.79
C ALA A 326 7.19 12.36 -15.28
N GLY A 327 8.22 12.21 -14.45
CA GLY A 327 8.48 10.94 -13.77
C GLY A 327 7.56 10.71 -12.58
N ASP A 328 7.45 9.44 -12.17
CA ASP A 328 6.78 9.05 -10.93
C ASP A 328 7.73 9.07 -9.73
N GLY A 329 7.21 9.40 -8.55
CA GLY A 329 7.97 9.35 -7.31
C GLY A 329 8.31 7.92 -6.90
N GLY A 330 9.47 7.72 -6.27
CA GLY A 330 9.88 6.41 -5.76
C GLY A 330 9.07 6.00 -4.53
N ASN A 331 8.90 4.71 -4.29
CA ASN A 331 8.18 4.24 -3.09
C ASN A 331 9.03 4.43 -1.82
N GLY A 332 8.39 4.66 -0.69
CA GLY A 332 9.04 4.63 0.62
C GLY A 332 9.48 3.21 1.00
N GLY A 333 10.58 3.12 1.74
CA GLY A 333 11.10 1.87 2.27
C GLY A 333 10.28 1.34 3.44
N GLN A 334 10.26 0.03 3.64
CA GLN A 334 9.59 -0.56 4.80
C GLN A 334 10.34 -0.25 6.10
N GLY A 335 9.62 -0.09 7.22
CA GLY A 335 10.21 -0.04 8.54
C GLY A 335 10.77 -1.39 8.98
N GLY A 336 11.83 -1.38 9.78
CA GLY A 336 12.43 -2.58 10.34
C GLY A 336 11.59 -3.18 11.46
N ASN A 337 11.66 -4.50 11.65
CA ASN A 337 10.95 -5.16 12.75
C ASN A 337 11.60 -4.81 14.10
N GLY A 338 10.80 -4.75 15.16
CA GLY A 338 11.30 -4.64 16.52
C GLY A 338 12.05 -5.90 16.96
N GLY A 339 13.04 -5.72 17.82
CA GLY A 339 13.81 -6.78 18.43
C GLY A 339 13.00 -7.57 19.45
N ARG A 340 13.38 -8.83 19.67
CA ARG A 340 12.80 -9.64 20.74
C ARG A 340 13.32 -9.15 22.11
N GLY A 341 12.50 -9.19 23.17
CA GLY A 341 12.97 -8.95 24.54
C GLY A 341 14.05 -9.94 24.99
N GLY A 342 14.61 -9.78 26.18
CA GLY A 342 15.48 -10.73 26.86
C GLY A 342 14.73 -11.55 27.91
N VAL A 343 15.24 -12.74 28.23
CA VAL A 343 14.70 -13.60 29.31
C VAL A 343 15.01 -12.96 30.67
N GLY A 344 14.00 -12.79 31.54
CA GLY A 344 14.23 -12.33 32.92
C GLY A 344 14.89 -13.40 33.79
N THR A 345 15.67 -12.99 34.80
CA THR A 345 16.12 -13.89 35.88
C THR A 345 14.96 -14.32 36.77
N ALA A 346 15.20 -15.32 37.62
CA ALA A 346 14.22 -15.82 38.59
C ALA A 346 13.61 -14.65 39.41
N GLY A 347 12.29 -14.54 39.42
CA GLY A 347 11.55 -13.53 40.18
C GLY A 347 11.37 -12.15 39.53
N ASN A 348 11.86 -11.94 38.30
CA ASN A 348 11.72 -10.68 37.54
C ASN A 348 10.79 -10.80 36.31
N GLN A 349 10.14 -9.70 35.93
CA GLN A 349 9.27 -9.63 34.75
C GLN A 349 10.09 -9.95 33.50
N GLY A 350 9.51 -10.69 32.55
CA GLY A 350 10.14 -10.86 31.23
C GLY A 350 10.21 -9.52 30.48
N ALA A 351 11.24 -9.33 29.66
CA ALA A 351 11.42 -8.06 28.96
C ALA A 351 10.45 -7.92 27.77
N ALA A 352 10.05 -6.69 27.47
CA ALA A 352 9.16 -6.39 26.36
C ALA A 352 9.85 -6.58 25.01
N GLY A 353 9.04 -6.87 23.99
CA GLY A 353 9.50 -6.77 22.60
C GLY A 353 9.70 -5.31 22.19
N GLY A 354 10.70 -5.04 21.36
CA GLY A 354 10.93 -3.73 20.78
C GLY A 354 9.83 -3.33 19.80
N ASN A 355 9.58 -2.03 19.63
CA ASN A 355 8.61 -1.57 18.65
C ASN A 355 9.11 -1.76 17.21
N GLY A 356 8.19 -1.93 16.26
CA GLY A 356 8.52 -1.87 14.84
C GLY A 356 8.87 -0.44 14.40
N GLY A 357 9.79 -0.32 13.46
CA GLY A 357 10.16 0.95 12.83
C GLY A 357 9.05 1.47 11.92
N THR A 358 8.97 2.79 11.75
CA THR A 358 8.00 3.41 10.85
C THR A 358 8.39 3.17 9.39
N GLY A 359 7.40 3.06 8.50
CA GLY A 359 7.62 3.05 7.06
C GLY A 359 8.07 4.42 6.55
N GLY A 360 8.87 4.42 5.48
CA GLY A 360 9.32 5.64 4.82
C GLY A 360 8.21 6.29 4.00
N ALA A 361 8.23 7.62 3.87
CA ALA A 361 7.30 8.31 2.98
C ALA A 361 7.60 7.99 1.51
N GLY A 362 6.57 7.97 0.66
CA GLY A 362 6.72 7.95 -0.79
C GLY A 362 7.29 9.25 -1.32
N GLY A 363 8.05 9.15 -2.41
CA GLY A 363 8.63 10.29 -3.12
C GLY A 363 7.58 11.10 -3.87
N GLN A 364 7.82 12.40 -4.01
CA GLN A 364 6.93 13.26 -4.79
C GLN A 364 7.08 12.98 -6.28
N ALA A 365 5.99 13.10 -7.04
CA ALA A 365 6.08 13.01 -8.49
C ALA A 365 6.65 14.26 -9.14
N GLY A 366 7.13 14.11 -10.38
CA GLY A 366 7.58 15.21 -11.20
C GLY A 366 6.40 16.03 -11.72
N SER A 367 6.60 17.34 -11.91
CA SER A 367 5.63 18.20 -12.59
C SER A 367 5.74 18.02 -14.11
N GLY A 368 4.59 18.04 -14.80
CA GLY A 368 4.53 18.06 -16.27
C GLY A 368 5.13 19.35 -16.85
N GLY A 369 5.82 19.26 -17.99
CA GLY A 369 6.37 20.43 -18.67
C GLY A 369 5.30 21.28 -19.36
N GLY A 370 5.61 22.57 -19.59
CA GLY A 370 4.74 23.48 -20.37
C GLY A 370 4.64 23.04 -21.84
N GLY A 371 3.41 22.89 -22.34
CA GLY A 371 3.08 22.35 -23.68
C GLY A 371 1.64 21.82 -23.73
N GLN A 372 1.11 21.46 -24.91
CA GLN A 372 -0.33 21.20 -25.09
C GLN A 372 -0.90 19.95 -24.37
N GLN A 373 -0.09 19.07 -23.73
CA GLN A 373 -0.58 17.77 -23.19
C GLN A 373 0.25 17.19 -22.01
N GLY A 374 0.94 18.00 -21.20
CA GLY A 374 1.89 17.47 -20.19
C GLY A 374 1.22 16.75 -19.02
N LEU A 375 1.31 15.41 -18.96
CA LEU A 375 0.86 14.62 -17.80
C LEU A 375 1.81 14.83 -16.60
N GLY A 376 1.24 15.18 -15.45
CA GLY A 376 1.94 15.15 -14.17
C GLY A 376 2.17 13.71 -13.70
N GLY A 377 3.28 13.45 -13.00
CA GLY A 377 3.63 12.11 -12.52
C GLY A 377 2.79 11.68 -11.32
N HIS A 378 2.81 10.40 -11.01
CA HIS A 378 2.20 9.83 -9.80
C HIS A 378 3.13 9.91 -8.59
N GLY A 379 2.58 10.26 -7.43
CA GLY A 379 3.34 10.19 -6.18
C GLY A 379 3.67 8.75 -5.82
N GLY A 380 4.85 8.50 -5.25
CA GLY A 380 5.26 7.17 -4.80
C GLY A 380 4.43 6.68 -3.62
N ASN A 381 4.28 5.38 -3.42
CA ASN A 381 3.56 4.86 -2.27
C ASN A 381 4.38 4.98 -0.98
N GLY A 382 3.73 5.15 0.17
CA GLY A 382 4.38 5.05 1.47
C GLY A 382 4.81 3.62 1.77
N GLY A 383 5.93 3.44 2.46
CA GLY A 383 6.43 2.15 2.90
C GLY A 383 5.61 1.59 4.07
N ASN A 384 5.53 0.28 4.22
CA ASN A 384 4.83 -0.33 5.35
C ASN A 384 5.63 -0.14 6.66
N GLY A 385 4.94 -0.04 7.80
CA GLY A 385 5.57 -0.10 9.11
C GLY A 385 6.09 -1.51 9.44
N GLY A 386 7.17 -1.60 10.21
CA GLY A 386 7.74 -2.86 10.67
C GLY A 386 6.89 -3.51 11.75
N ALA A 387 6.96 -4.83 11.90
CA ALA A 387 6.26 -5.53 12.97
C ALA A 387 6.88 -5.24 14.35
N GLY A 388 6.06 -5.24 15.40
CA GLY A 388 6.55 -5.23 16.78
C GLY A 388 7.25 -6.55 17.14
N GLY A 389 8.29 -6.46 17.96
CA GLY A 389 9.03 -7.60 18.48
C GLY A 389 8.22 -8.41 19.50
N GLN A 390 8.56 -9.69 19.67
CA GLN A 390 7.91 -10.53 20.68
C GLN A 390 8.45 -10.21 22.09
N GLY A 391 7.55 -10.18 23.09
CA GLY A 391 7.94 -10.23 24.49
C GLY A 391 8.45 -11.61 24.89
N ILE A 392 9.29 -11.71 25.94
CA ILE A 392 9.77 -13.01 26.45
C ILE A 392 9.20 -13.29 27.85
N ALA A 393 9.19 -14.57 28.22
CA ALA A 393 8.77 -15.07 29.52
C ALA A 393 9.62 -14.55 30.70
N GLY A 394 8.97 -14.35 31.84
CA GLY A 394 9.66 -14.32 33.14
C GLY A 394 10.09 -15.74 33.54
N THR A 395 11.04 -15.88 34.46
CA THR A 395 11.39 -17.18 35.07
C THR A 395 11.13 -17.15 36.58
N ASP A 396 10.72 -18.27 37.18
CA ASP A 396 10.38 -18.38 38.61
C ASP A 396 11.32 -19.35 39.35
N ASN A 397 11.60 -19.07 40.62
CA ASN A 397 12.02 -20.05 41.62
C ASN A 397 10.89 -20.20 42.64
N SER A 398 10.47 -21.45 42.82
CA SER A 398 9.38 -22.03 43.62
C SER A 398 9.04 -21.50 45.04
N ALA A 399 9.56 -20.36 45.49
CA ALA A 399 9.32 -19.77 46.81
C ALA A 399 8.72 -18.35 46.81
N ASN A 400 8.63 -17.63 45.69
CA ASN A 400 8.06 -16.26 45.69
C ASN A 400 7.06 -16.02 44.54
N PRO A 401 5.74 -15.84 44.80
CA PRO A 401 4.75 -15.59 43.75
C PRO A 401 4.93 -14.21 43.10
N GLY A 402 4.89 -14.12 41.75
CA GLY A 402 4.31 -12.92 41.12
C GLY A 402 5.06 -12.19 39.99
N VAL A 403 5.47 -12.84 38.89
CA VAL A 403 5.99 -12.08 37.72
C VAL A 403 5.37 -12.43 36.38
N ALA A 404 4.78 -11.41 35.75
CA ALA A 404 4.19 -11.47 34.41
C ALA A 404 5.26 -11.64 33.31
N GLY A 405 4.85 -12.13 32.14
CA GLY A 405 5.69 -12.08 30.95
C GLY A 405 5.88 -10.64 30.44
N GLY A 406 6.85 -10.43 29.55
CA GLY A 406 7.00 -9.14 28.86
C GLY A 406 5.93 -8.92 27.80
N THR A 407 5.43 -7.71 27.63
CA THR A 407 4.44 -7.39 26.58
C THR A 407 5.05 -7.49 25.17
N GLY A 408 4.22 -7.75 24.17
CA GLY A 408 4.63 -7.63 22.78
C GLY A 408 4.90 -6.17 22.38
N GLY A 409 5.88 -5.94 21.52
CA GLY A 409 6.16 -4.60 20.98
C GLY A 409 5.04 -4.10 20.08
N VAL A 410 4.87 -2.78 20.00
CA VAL A 410 3.87 -2.17 19.11
C VAL A 410 4.36 -2.23 17.66
N GLY A 411 3.45 -2.48 16.71
CA GLY A 411 3.75 -2.40 15.28
C GLY A 411 4.09 -0.96 14.85
N GLY A 412 5.05 -0.81 13.93
CA GLY A 412 5.45 0.48 13.39
C GLY A 412 4.34 1.13 12.54
N GLN A 413 4.29 2.45 12.49
CA GLN A 413 3.35 3.17 11.63
C GLN A 413 3.73 3.00 10.13
N GLY A 414 2.74 2.91 9.25
CA GLY A 414 2.95 3.00 7.80
C GLY A 414 3.39 4.41 7.36
N GLY A 415 4.27 4.48 6.36
CA GLY A 415 4.73 5.74 5.78
C GLY A 415 3.64 6.44 4.97
N THR A 416 3.71 7.77 4.84
CA THR A 416 2.76 8.53 4.03
C THR A 416 2.99 8.32 2.53
N GLY A 417 1.94 8.32 1.72
CA GLY A 417 2.05 8.37 0.27
C GLY A 417 2.68 9.69 -0.19
N GLY A 418 3.43 9.64 -1.28
CA GLY A 418 4.02 10.79 -1.94
C GLY A 418 2.98 11.62 -2.68
N ASN A 419 3.20 12.93 -2.75
CA ASN A 419 2.30 13.83 -3.46
C ASN A 419 2.46 13.67 -4.98
N ALA A 420 1.37 13.87 -5.72
CA ALA A 420 1.41 13.82 -7.18
C ALA A 420 2.03 15.07 -7.82
N GLY A 421 2.39 14.91 -9.09
CA GLY A 421 2.90 15.96 -9.94
C GLY A 421 1.79 16.85 -10.51
N LEU A 422 2.12 18.13 -10.68
CA LEU A 422 1.25 19.10 -11.33
C LEU A 422 1.06 18.76 -12.82
N GLY A 423 -0.15 19.01 -13.35
CA GLY A 423 -0.40 18.95 -14.79
C GLY A 423 0.28 20.12 -15.53
N GLY A 424 0.73 19.91 -16.77
CA GLY A 424 1.38 20.94 -17.59
C GLY A 424 0.47 22.14 -17.89
N SER A 425 1.02 23.35 -17.82
CA SER A 425 0.33 24.59 -18.20
C SER A 425 0.41 24.84 -19.71
N GLY A 426 -0.73 25.14 -20.34
CA GLY A 426 -0.78 25.54 -21.75
C GLY A 426 -0.46 27.04 -21.91
N PHE A 427 0.49 27.39 -22.78
CA PHE A 427 0.73 28.79 -23.13
C PHE A 427 -0.29 29.29 -24.17
N GLY A 428 -0.79 30.51 -24.01
CA GLY A 428 -1.45 31.28 -25.09
C GLY A 428 -2.92 30.98 -25.38
N GLY A 429 -3.63 30.22 -24.55
CA GLY A 429 -5.10 30.06 -24.68
C GLY A 429 -5.58 29.15 -25.83
N VAL A 430 -4.68 28.44 -26.53
CA VAL A 430 -5.02 27.54 -27.65
C VAL A 430 -4.73 26.06 -27.37
N GLY A 431 -3.98 25.73 -26.32
CA GLY A 431 -3.66 24.34 -25.95
C GLY A 431 -4.57 23.75 -24.88
N ALA A 432 -4.91 22.46 -25.00
CA ALA A 432 -5.47 21.69 -23.88
C ALA A 432 -4.49 21.71 -22.70
N SER A 433 -5.00 21.74 -21.47
CA SER A 433 -4.17 21.66 -20.27
C SER A 433 -3.78 20.22 -20.00
N GLY A 434 -2.59 20.02 -19.41
CA GLY A 434 -2.16 18.71 -18.95
C GLY A 434 -2.99 18.16 -17.79
N ILE A 435 -3.18 16.84 -17.74
CA ILE A 435 -3.84 16.14 -16.63
C ILE A 435 -2.85 16.06 -15.45
N ALA A 436 -3.30 16.41 -14.25
CA ALA A 436 -2.49 16.28 -13.05
C ALA A 436 -2.38 14.81 -12.59
N GLY A 437 -1.27 14.46 -11.96
CA GLY A 437 -1.07 13.10 -11.45
C GLY A 437 -1.91 12.80 -10.20
N ASN A 438 -2.00 11.52 -9.87
CA ASN A 438 -2.63 11.04 -8.62
C ASN A 438 -1.61 10.93 -7.48
N GLY A 439 -2.06 11.20 -6.25
CA GLY A 439 -1.23 11.01 -5.06
C GLY A 439 -0.95 9.52 -4.80
N GLY A 440 0.20 9.20 -4.23
CA GLY A 440 0.57 7.84 -3.86
C GLY A 440 -0.26 7.32 -2.68
N THR A 441 -0.42 6.00 -2.55
CA THR A 441 -1.15 5.44 -1.40
C THR A 441 -0.31 5.49 -0.13
N GLY A 442 -0.94 5.64 1.04
CA GLY A 442 -0.28 5.45 2.32
C GLY A 442 0.15 4.00 2.54
N GLY A 443 1.27 3.79 3.24
CA GLY A 443 1.77 2.48 3.62
C GLY A 443 0.93 1.82 4.71
N GLN A 444 0.94 0.49 4.80
CA GLN A 444 0.22 -0.22 5.84
C GLN A 444 0.93 -0.08 7.20
N GLY A 445 0.17 -0.06 8.30
CA GLY A 445 0.72 -0.19 9.64
C GLY A 445 1.28 -1.60 9.88
N GLY A 446 2.37 -1.69 10.64
CA GLY A 446 2.99 -2.96 11.04
C GLY A 446 2.13 -3.70 12.07
N ASN A 447 2.24 -5.03 12.11
CA ASN A 447 1.51 -5.83 13.11
C ASN A 447 2.12 -5.66 14.50
N GLY A 448 1.30 -5.76 15.55
CA GLY A 448 1.76 -5.84 16.93
C GLY A 448 2.50 -7.15 17.20
N GLY A 449 3.52 -7.10 18.05
CA GLY A 449 4.26 -8.27 18.51
C GLY A 449 3.44 -9.15 19.46
N GLN A 450 3.74 -10.44 19.53
CA GLN A 450 3.12 -11.33 20.50
C GLN A 450 3.60 -11.01 21.93
N GLY A 451 2.75 -11.21 22.93
CA GLY A 451 3.15 -11.15 24.35
C GLY A 451 4.21 -12.19 24.71
N GLY A 452 4.71 -12.16 25.94
CA GLY A 452 5.58 -13.15 26.60
C GLY A 452 4.79 -14.11 27.52
N VAL A 453 5.27 -15.35 27.68
CA VAL A 453 4.63 -16.38 28.54
C VAL A 453 4.78 -16.00 30.02
N GLY A 454 3.71 -16.09 30.81
CA GLY A 454 3.78 -15.86 32.27
C GLY A 454 4.42 -17.03 33.02
N THR A 455 5.09 -16.75 34.15
CA THR A 455 5.53 -17.79 35.11
C THR A 455 4.35 -18.45 35.82
N ALA A 456 4.61 -19.55 36.54
CA ALA A 456 3.59 -20.35 37.21
C ALA A 456 2.74 -19.48 38.15
N GLY A 457 1.41 -19.51 37.99
CA GLY A 457 0.47 -18.78 38.83
C GLY A 457 0.23 -17.30 38.47
N ASN A 458 0.70 -16.80 37.30
CA ASN A 458 0.44 -15.42 36.85
C ASN A 458 -0.21 -15.27 35.45
N GLN A 459 -0.88 -14.13 35.20
CA GLN A 459 -1.49 -13.80 33.90
C GLN A 459 -0.41 -13.68 32.81
N GLY A 460 -0.65 -14.30 31.64
CA GLY A 460 0.23 -14.15 30.48
C GLY A 460 0.25 -12.70 29.97
N ALA A 461 1.32 -12.27 29.31
CA ALA A 461 1.42 -10.88 28.87
C ALA A 461 0.50 -10.58 27.68
N ALA A 462 0.02 -9.34 27.61
CA ALA A 462 -0.77 -8.87 26.49
C ALA A 462 0.06 -8.82 25.19
N GLY A 463 -0.61 -9.05 24.05
CA GLY A 463 -0.05 -8.76 22.74
C GLY A 463 0.14 -7.26 22.52
N GLY A 464 1.14 -6.89 21.73
CA GLY A 464 1.37 -5.49 21.33
C GLY A 464 0.27 -5.00 20.39
N ASN A 465 0.02 -3.69 20.36
CA ASN A 465 -0.98 -3.12 19.45
C ASN A 465 -0.46 -3.09 18.00
N GLY A 466 -1.39 -3.14 17.04
CA GLY A 466 -1.08 -2.89 15.64
C GLY A 466 -0.70 -1.43 15.38
N GLY A 467 0.23 -1.20 14.45
CA GLY A 467 0.64 0.12 14.01
C GLY A 467 -0.44 0.81 13.18
N GLN A 468 -0.46 2.15 13.17
CA GLN A 468 -1.39 2.90 12.34
C GLN A 468 -1.01 2.82 10.85
N GLY A 469 -2.00 2.84 9.96
CA GLY A 469 -1.77 3.03 8.53
C GLY A 469 -1.27 4.44 8.21
N GLY A 470 -0.46 4.57 7.16
CA GLY A 470 0.04 5.85 6.67
C GLY A 470 -1.03 6.64 5.91
N ALA A 471 -0.95 7.96 5.91
CA ALA A 471 -1.87 8.80 5.12
C ALA A 471 -1.60 8.66 3.61
N GLY A 472 -2.64 8.78 2.79
CA GLY A 472 -2.51 8.90 1.34
C GLY A 472 -1.89 10.24 0.91
N GLY A 473 -1.14 10.23 -0.18
CA GLY A 473 -0.52 11.41 -0.77
C GLY A 473 -1.53 12.36 -1.39
N GLN A 474 -1.24 13.64 -1.40
CA GLN A 474 -2.11 14.64 -2.02
C GLN A 474 -2.05 14.53 -3.55
N ALA A 475 -3.14 14.86 -4.24
CA ALA A 475 -3.14 14.91 -5.69
C ALA A 475 -2.48 16.18 -6.26
N GLY A 476 -2.12 16.11 -7.54
CA GLY A 476 -1.59 17.26 -8.26
C GLY A 476 -2.69 18.26 -8.64
N LEU A 477 -2.34 19.55 -8.64
CA LEU A 477 -3.24 20.61 -9.14
C LEU A 477 -3.32 20.55 -10.68
N GLY A 478 -4.51 20.75 -11.24
CA GLY A 478 -4.69 20.88 -12.69
C GLY A 478 -3.92 22.09 -13.26
N GLY A 479 -3.30 21.93 -14.42
CA GLY A 479 -2.60 23.03 -15.10
C GLY A 479 -3.56 24.14 -15.56
N GLY A 480 -3.08 25.40 -15.66
CA GLY A 480 -3.86 26.51 -16.19
C GLY A 480 -4.17 26.35 -17.69
N GLY A 481 -5.44 26.54 -18.09
CA GLY A 481 -5.93 26.45 -19.48
C GLY A 481 -7.36 25.90 -19.61
N LEU A 482 -7.81 25.62 -20.83
CA LEU A 482 -9.24 25.41 -21.21
C LEU A 482 -9.90 24.12 -20.68
N GLN A 483 -9.16 23.18 -20.06
CA GLN A 483 -9.65 21.81 -19.77
C GLN A 483 -8.90 21.04 -18.64
N GLY A 484 -8.09 21.67 -17.78
CA GLY A 484 -7.25 20.92 -16.85
C GLY A 484 -8.01 20.15 -15.75
N LEU A 485 -8.01 18.81 -15.79
CA LEU A 485 -8.53 17.96 -14.70
C LEU A 485 -7.55 17.96 -13.52
N GLY A 486 -8.08 18.19 -12.31
CA GLY A 486 -7.34 17.98 -11.06
C GLY A 486 -7.13 16.49 -10.78
N GLY A 487 -6.00 16.13 -10.15
CA GLY A 487 -5.67 14.74 -9.83
C GLY A 487 -6.50 14.17 -8.67
N HIS A 488 -6.51 12.84 -8.52
CA HIS A 488 -7.11 12.16 -7.37
C HIS A 488 -6.16 12.05 -6.18
N GLY A 489 -6.66 12.28 -4.98
CA GLY A 489 -5.91 12.03 -3.76
C GLY A 489 -5.60 10.54 -3.60
N GLY A 490 -4.43 10.19 -3.06
CA GLY A 490 -4.06 8.80 -2.80
C GLY A 490 -4.87 8.20 -1.65
N ASN A 491 -5.10 6.90 -1.65
CA ASN A 491 -5.83 6.25 -0.54
C ASN A 491 -4.97 6.18 0.73
N GLY A 492 -5.62 6.21 1.91
CA GLY A 492 -4.96 5.93 3.18
C GLY A 492 -4.56 4.45 3.29
N GLY A 493 -3.44 4.17 3.95
CA GLY A 493 -2.97 2.82 4.23
C GLY A 493 -3.79 2.14 5.32
N ASN A 494 -3.88 0.82 5.29
CA ASN A 494 -4.61 0.06 6.32
C ASN A 494 -3.85 0.05 7.67
N GLY A 495 -4.57 -0.02 8.78
CA GLY A 495 -3.99 -0.26 10.10
C GLY A 495 -3.46 -1.68 10.24
N GLY A 496 -2.38 -1.85 11.01
CA GLY A 496 -1.79 -3.15 11.32
C GLY A 496 -2.65 -3.98 12.27
N THR A 497 -2.52 -5.30 12.25
CA THR A 497 -3.26 -6.17 13.18
C THR A 497 -2.68 -6.12 14.59
N GLY A 498 -3.52 -6.28 15.61
CA GLY A 498 -3.08 -6.43 16.99
C GLY A 498 -2.36 -7.76 17.22
N GLY A 499 -1.31 -7.75 18.04
CA GLY A 499 -0.55 -8.93 18.43
C GLY A 499 -1.37 -9.88 19.29
N GLN A 500 -1.06 -11.17 19.25
CA GLN A 500 -1.73 -12.18 20.09
C GLN A 500 -1.25 -12.08 21.55
N GLY A 501 -2.17 -12.23 22.50
CA GLY A 501 -1.83 -12.53 23.89
C GLY A 501 -1.42 -14.00 24.03
N ILE A 502 -0.57 -14.34 25.01
CA ILE A 502 -0.21 -15.75 25.28
C ILE A 502 -0.62 -16.22 26.66
N ALA A 503 -0.62 -17.54 26.83
CA ALA A 503 -1.10 -18.26 28.01
C ALA A 503 -0.15 -18.09 29.22
N GLY A 504 -0.67 -18.10 30.46
CA GLY A 504 0.13 -18.07 31.70
C GLY A 504 0.30 -19.47 32.30
N THR A 505 1.45 -19.86 32.87
CA THR A 505 1.69 -21.26 33.28
C THR A 505 1.09 -21.63 34.66
N ASP A 506 0.83 -22.91 34.98
CA ASP A 506 0.32 -23.39 36.29
C ASP A 506 1.31 -24.38 36.96
N ASN A 507 1.40 -24.30 38.30
CA ASN A 507 1.90 -25.37 39.17
C ASN A 507 0.85 -25.68 40.25
N SER A 508 -0.07 -26.59 39.93
CA SER A 508 -0.75 -27.63 40.74
C SER A 508 -1.25 -27.35 42.17
N ALA A 509 -1.13 -26.16 42.76
CA ALA A 509 -1.46 -25.96 44.18
C ALA A 509 -2.19 -24.64 44.51
N ASN A 510 -2.31 -23.68 43.58
CA ASN A 510 -3.03 -22.42 43.85
C ASN A 510 -3.97 -22.02 42.70
N PRO A 511 -5.29 -21.84 42.92
CA PRO A 511 -6.20 -21.41 41.88
C PRO A 511 -6.00 -19.94 41.51
N GLY A 512 -5.79 -19.67 40.23
CA GLY A 512 -6.25 -18.42 39.62
C GLY A 512 -5.22 -17.66 38.80
N VAL A 513 -5.33 -17.77 37.46
CA VAL A 513 -4.95 -16.68 36.53
C VAL A 513 -5.46 -16.89 35.10
N ALA A 514 -5.95 -15.80 34.51
CA ALA A 514 -6.40 -15.72 33.11
C ALA A 514 -5.22 -15.58 32.14
N GLY A 515 -5.41 -15.93 30.86
CA GLY A 515 -4.42 -15.65 29.80
C GLY A 515 -4.24 -14.14 29.55
N GLY A 516 -3.19 -13.76 28.82
CA GLY A 516 -3.00 -12.36 28.38
C GLY A 516 -4.00 -11.95 27.30
N ASN A 517 -4.53 -10.74 27.35
CA ASN A 517 -5.44 -10.21 26.32
C ASN A 517 -4.75 -10.05 24.96
N GLY A 518 -5.52 -10.13 23.88
CA GLY A 518 -5.04 -9.75 22.54
C GLY A 518 -4.80 -8.23 22.44
N GLY A 519 -3.78 -7.83 21.68
CA GLY A 519 -3.50 -6.43 21.37
C GLY A 519 -4.60 -5.82 20.49
N THR A 520 -4.80 -4.50 20.55
CA THR A 520 -5.79 -3.84 19.69
C THR A 520 -5.29 -3.72 18.25
N GLY A 521 -6.21 -3.71 17.29
CA GLY A 521 -5.88 -3.40 15.90
C GLY A 521 -5.50 -1.92 15.73
N GLY A 522 -4.56 -1.65 14.82
CA GLY A 522 -4.12 -0.30 14.48
C GLY A 522 -5.19 0.49 13.72
N GLN A 523 -5.16 1.81 13.80
CA GLN A 523 -6.09 2.66 13.04
C GLN A 523 -5.74 2.69 11.55
N GLY A 524 -6.74 2.79 10.68
CA GLY A 524 -6.53 3.06 9.25
C GLY A 524 -6.03 4.48 9.01
N GLY A 525 -5.16 4.66 8.02
CA GLY A 525 -4.63 5.96 7.60
C GLY A 525 -5.68 6.82 6.89
N THR A 526 -5.53 8.13 6.92
CA THR A 526 -6.45 9.05 6.22
C THR A 526 -6.21 9.04 4.72
N GLY A 527 -7.28 9.18 3.93
CA GLY A 527 -7.18 9.43 2.48
C GLY A 527 -6.54 10.78 2.18
N GLY A 528 -5.82 10.85 1.07
CA GLY A 528 -5.17 12.06 0.56
C GLY A 528 -6.19 13.02 -0.05
N ASN A 529 -5.93 14.32 0.06
CA ASN A 529 -6.79 15.34 -0.52
C ASN A 529 -6.66 15.37 -2.05
N ALA A 530 -7.74 15.72 -2.73
CA ALA A 530 -7.74 15.87 -4.18
C ALA A 530 -7.10 17.17 -4.68
N GLY A 531 -6.79 17.19 -5.98
CA GLY A 531 -6.27 18.34 -6.69
C GLY A 531 -7.37 19.32 -7.09
N LEU A 532 -7.05 20.61 -7.07
CA LEU A 532 -7.92 21.67 -7.59
C LEU A 532 -8.11 21.55 -9.10
N GLY A 533 -9.28 21.97 -9.61
CA GLY A 533 -9.52 22.10 -11.05
C GLY A 533 -8.71 23.27 -11.65
N GLY A 534 -8.26 23.15 -12.90
CA GLY A 534 -7.48 24.20 -13.56
C GLY A 534 -8.23 25.53 -13.70
N SER A 535 -7.54 26.65 -13.44
CA SER A 535 -8.06 28.00 -13.65
C SER A 535 -7.95 28.41 -15.13
N GLY A 536 -9.07 28.74 -15.77
CA GLY A 536 -9.08 29.25 -17.14
C GLY A 536 -8.67 30.72 -17.17
N PHE A 537 -7.79 31.11 -18.10
CA PHE A 537 -7.51 32.52 -18.39
C PHE A 537 -8.46 33.02 -19.49
N GLY A 538 -9.16 34.13 -19.23
CA GLY A 538 -10.08 34.77 -20.19
C GLY A 538 -11.54 34.34 -20.02
N GLY A 539 -12.47 35.31 -20.04
CA GLY A 539 -13.89 35.15 -19.67
C GLY A 539 -14.74 34.20 -20.53
N GLN A 540 -14.14 33.42 -21.44
CA GLN A 540 -14.80 32.49 -22.36
C GLN A 540 -14.33 31.02 -22.18
N ALA A 541 -13.33 30.77 -21.33
CA ALA A 541 -12.76 29.42 -21.15
C ALA A 541 -13.60 28.56 -20.18
N ALA A 542 -13.90 27.31 -20.58
CA ALA A 542 -14.43 26.30 -19.67
C ALA A 542 -13.40 26.03 -18.56
N SER A 543 -13.85 25.95 -17.31
CA SER A 543 -12.98 25.69 -16.16
C SER A 543 -12.77 24.20 -15.97
N GLY A 544 -11.58 23.82 -15.47
CA GLY A 544 -11.25 22.42 -15.20
C GLY A 544 -12.12 21.78 -14.10
N ILE A 545 -12.38 20.48 -14.24
CA ILE A 545 -13.07 19.66 -13.22
C ILE A 545 -12.07 19.37 -12.09
N ALA A 546 -12.47 19.59 -10.84
CA ALA A 546 -11.65 19.26 -9.68
C ALA A 546 -11.59 17.74 -9.43
N GLY A 547 -10.48 17.27 -8.86
CA GLY A 547 -10.31 15.85 -8.54
C GLY A 547 -11.13 15.40 -7.33
N ASN A 548 -11.29 14.08 -7.18
CA ASN A 548 -11.91 13.47 -5.99
C ASN A 548 -10.88 13.16 -4.89
N GLY A 549 -11.29 13.29 -3.63
CA GLY A 549 -10.45 12.90 -2.49
C GLY A 549 -10.22 11.39 -2.44
N GLY A 550 -9.08 10.96 -1.91
CA GLY A 550 -8.76 9.54 -1.73
C GLY A 550 -9.57 8.91 -0.59
N ASP A 551 -9.81 7.61 -0.64
CA ASP A 551 -10.54 6.91 0.42
C ASP A 551 -9.67 6.74 1.68
N GLY A 552 -10.30 6.69 2.85
CA GLY A 552 -9.64 6.34 4.10
C GLY A 552 -9.26 4.85 4.17
N GLY A 553 -8.13 4.53 4.78
CA GLY A 553 -7.66 3.16 4.98
C GLY A 553 -8.53 2.39 5.98
N GLN A 554 -8.56 1.06 5.86
CA GLN A 554 -9.30 0.22 6.81
C GLN A 554 -8.59 0.17 8.17
N GLY A 555 -9.37 0.06 9.27
CA GLY A 555 -8.83 -0.26 10.58
C GLY A 555 -8.30 -1.69 10.64
N GLY A 556 -7.21 -1.90 11.37
CA GLY A 556 -6.61 -3.22 11.58
C GLY A 556 -7.46 -4.09 12.50
N ASN A 557 -7.36 -5.41 12.35
CA ASN A 557 -8.09 -6.35 13.20
C ASN A 557 -7.49 -6.44 14.60
N GLY A 558 -8.33 -6.68 15.62
CA GLY A 558 -7.87 -6.98 16.97
C GLY A 558 -7.16 -8.33 17.06
N GLY A 559 -6.16 -8.42 17.93
CA GLY A 559 -5.40 -9.64 18.21
C GLY A 559 -6.23 -10.68 18.97
N GLN A 560 -5.87 -11.95 18.83
CA GLN A 560 -6.50 -13.03 19.59
C GLN A 560 -6.08 -12.98 21.07
N GLY A 561 -6.98 -13.31 21.99
CA GLY A 561 -6.64 -13.54 23.40
C GLY A 561 -5.70 -14.75 23.58
N GLY A 562 -4.99 -14.82 24.70
CA GLY A 562 -4.20 -16.00 25.11
C GLY A 562 -5.08 -17.09 25.74
N VAL A 563 -4.74 -18.36 25.55
CA VAL A 563 -5.47 -19.50 26.14
C VAL A 563 -5.35 -19.50 27.67
N GLY A 564 -6.44 -19.75 28.39
CA GLY A 564 -6.40 -20.00 29.85
C GLY A 564 -6.16 -21.48 30.15
N PHE A 565 -5.34 -21.79 31.16
CA PHE A 565 -5.16 -23.17 31.64
C PHE A 565 -6.26 -23.57 32.64
N ALA A 566 -6.21 -24.84 33.08
CA ALA A 566 -7.25 -25.53 33.85
C ALA A 566 -7.88 -24.69 34.96
N GLY A 567 -9.21 -24.52 34.91
CA GLY A 567 -9.98 -23.89 35.99
C GLY A 567 -10.07 -22.35 35.95
N ASN A 568 -9.75 -21.67 34.83
CA ASN A 568 -9.87 -20.19 34.69
C ASN A 568 -10.54 -19.69 33.38
N GLN A 569 -11.04 -18.45 33.39
CA GLN A 569 -11.62 -17.77 32.22
C GLN A 569 -10.56 -17.52 31.14
N GLY A 570 -10.86 -17.83 29.88
CA GLY A 570 -10.00 -17.51 28.74
C GLY A 570 -9.80 -15.99 28.56
N ALA A 571 -8.70 -15.56 27.93
CA ALA A 571 -8.46 -14.12 27.74
C ALA A 571 -9.38 -13.53 26.66
N ALA A 572 -9.69 -12.24 26.81
CA ALA A 572 -10.48 -11.53 25.81
C ALA A 572 -9.68 -11.29 24.52
N GLY A 573 -10.38 -11.31 23.38
CA GLY A 573 -9.82 -10.81 22.13
C GLY A 573 -9.61 -9.30 22.19
N GLY A 574 -8.60 -8.79 21.48
CA GLY A 574 -8.36 -7.35 21.34
C GLY A 574 -9.43 -6.68 20.48
N ASN A 575 -9.68 -5.39 20.68
CA ASN A 575 -10.65 -4.65 19.86
C ASN A 575 -10.11 -4.40 18.44
N GLY A 576 -11.03 -4.30 17.46
CA GLY A 576 -10.70 -3.84 16.11
C GLY A 576 -10.32 -2.36 16.09
N GLY A 577 -9.39 -2.00 15.23
CA GLY A 577 -8.95 -0.62 15.01
C GLY A 577 -10.00 0.21 14.27
N THR A 578 -9.98 1.53 14.45
CA THR A 578 -10.90 2.44 13.74
C THR A 578 -10.51 2.59 12.27
N GLY A 579 -11.49 2.72 11.38
CA GLY A 579 -11.25 3.08 9.97
C GLY A 579 -10.74 4.52 9.83
N GLY A 580 -9.91 4.76 8.82
CA GLY A 580 -9.35 6.07 8.50
C GLY A 580 -10.37 7.03 7.88
N ALA A 581 -10.18 8.33 8.03
CA ALA A 581 -11.05 9.32 7.39
C ALA A 581 -10.81 9.38 5.87
N GLY A 582 -11.86 9.64 5.10
CA GLY A 582 -11.75 9.95 3.66
C GLY A 582 -11.11 11.32 3.42
N GLY A 583 -10.37 11.44 2.33
CA GLY A 583 -9.70 12.67 1.89
C GLY A 583 -10.70 13.71 1.40
N GLN A 584 -10.35 14.99 1.54
CA GLN A 584 -11.19 16.09 1.07
C GLN A 584 -11.14 16.19 -0.46
N ALA A 585 -12.24 16.61 -1.08
CA ALA A 585 -12.25 16.88 -2.51
C ALA A 585 -11.62 18.23 -2.89
N GLY A 586 -11.22 18.36 -4.16
CA GLY A 586 -10.72 19.61 -4.71
C GLY A 586 -11.84 20.60 -5.00
N SER A 587 -11.59 21.90 -4.85
CA SER A 587 -12.53 22.95 -5.30
C SER A 587 -12.42 23.22 -6.80
N GLY A 588 -13.55 23.61 -7.41
CA GLY A 588 -13.60 23.99 -8.83
C GLY A 588 -12.77 25.25 -9.10
N GLY A 589 -12.10 25.29 -10.25
CA GLY A 589 -11.30 26.45 -10.68
C GLY A 589 -12.14 27.70 -10.95
N GLY A 590 -11.52 28.88 -10.90
CA GLY A 590 -12.16 30.16 -11.22
C GLY A 590 -12.46 30.28 -12.73
N GLY A 591 -13.75 30.28 -13.09
CA GLY A 591 -14.26 30.49 -14.45
C GLY A 591 -15.70 29.96 -14.58
N GLN A 592 -16.30 30.03 -15.78
CA GLN A 592 -17.76 29.99 -15.94
C GLN A 592 -18.45 28.64 -15.63
N GLN A 593 -17.73 27.54 -15.35
CA GLN A 593 -18.35 26.18 -15.30
C GLN A 593 -17.64 25.16 -14.38
N GLY A 594 -16.74 25.56 -13.47
CA GLY A 594 -15.93 24.60 -12.69
C GLY A 594 -16.74 23.83 -11.62
N ALA A 595 -16.90 22.52 -11.79
CA ALA A 595 -17.52 21.66 -10.78
C ALA A 595 -16.54 21.30 -9.66
N GLY A 596 -17.00 21.34 -8.40
CA GLY A 596 -16.26 20.83 -7.25
C GLY A 596 -16.18 19.31 -7.24
N GLY A 597 -15.09 18.76 -6.70
CA GLY A 597 -14.86 17.31 -6.62
C GLY A 597 -15.67 16.61 -5.53
N GLN A 598 -15.73 15.27 -5.56
CA GLN A 598 -16.34 14.46 -4.50
C GLN A 598 -15.36 14.15 -3.38
N GLY A 599 -15.81 14.22 -2.12
CA GLY A 599 -15.01 13.80 -0.98
C GLY A 599 -14.79 12.28 -0.99
N GLY A 600 -13.63 11.81 -0.52
CA GLY A 600 -13.33 10.38 -0.41
C GLY A 600 -14.18 9.70 0.66
N ASN A 601 -14.39 8.39 0.57
CA ASN A 601 -15.16 7.66 1.57
C ASN A 601 -14.33 7.40 2.84
N GLY A 602 -15.00 7.27 3.98
CA GLY A 602 -14.37 6.79 5.20
C GLY A 602 -14.01 5.31 5.11
N GLY A 603 -12.88 4.93 5.69
CA GLY A 603 -12.42 3.54 5.77
C GLY A 603 -13.29 2.69 6.69
N GLN A 604 -13.34 1.39 6.46
CA GLN A 604 -14.08 0.47 7.34
C GLN A 604 -13.37 0.29 8.68
N GLY A 605 -14.12 0.10 9.77
CA GLY A 605 -13.56 -0.32 11.05
C GLY A 605 -13.05 -1.76 11.00
N GLY A 606 -11.98 -2.06 11.73
CA GLY A 606 -11.38 -3.39 11.83
C GLY A 606 -12.26 -4.36 12.63
N THR A 607 -12.11 -5.67 12.41
CA THR A 607 -12.87 -6.66 13.18
C THR A 607 -12.29 -6.84 14.58
N GLY A 608 -13.15 -7.09 15.56
CA GLY A 608 -12.72 -7.50 16.90
C GLY A 608 -12.00 -8.86 16.88
N GLY A 609 -11.02 -9.03 17.75
CA GLY A 609 -10.26 -10.25 17.93
C GLY A 609 -11.07 -11.36 18.60
N GLN A 610 -10.68 -12.61 18.37
CA GLN A 610 -11.35 -13.76 18.97
C GLN A 610 -10.93 -13.97 20.43
N GLY A 611 -11.90 -14.26 21.31
CA GLY A 611 -11.64 -14.75 22.67
C GLY A 611 -11.28 -16.24 22.69
N THR A 612 -10.49 -16.67 23.67
CA THR A 612 -10.00 -18.07 23.75
C THR A 612 -10.78 -18.94 24.71
N ALA A 613 -10.65 -20.25 24.55
CA ALA A 613 -11.35 -21.23 25.36
C ALA A 613 -10.84 -21.28 26.82
N GLY A 614 -11.73 -21.57 27.76
CA GLY A 614 -11.38 -22.04 29.10
C GLY A 614 -11.12 -23.56 29.06
N THR A 615 -10.12 -24.05 29.80
CA THR A 615 -9.80 -25.50 29.86
C THR A 615 -10.14 -26.05 31.26
N ASP A 616 -10.52 -27.34 31.36
CA ASP A 616 -10.92 -28.03 32.60
C ASP A 616 -9.83 -29.02 33.05
N ASN A 617 -9.55 -29.07 34.36
CA ASN A 617 -9.04 -30.26 35.03
C ASN A 617 -10.03 -30.59 36.14
N SER A 618 -10.81 -31.63 35.86
CA SER A 618 -11.88 -32.21 36.67
C SER A 618 -11.60 -32.18 38.18
N ALA A 619 -12.11 -31.14 38.86
CA ALA A 619 -12.38 -31.09 40.30
C ALA A 619 -13.17 -29.84 40.75
N ASN A 620 -13.14 -28.73 40.00
CA ASN A 620 -13.82 -27.49 40.38
C ASN A 620 -14.74 -26.95 39.26
N PRO A 621 -16.07 -26.90 39.44
CA PRO A 621 -17.00 -26.36 38.44
C PRO A 621 -16.89 -24.83 38.28
N GLY A 622 -16.89 -24.30 37.04
CA GLY A 622 -17.37 -22.94 36.76
C GLY A 622 -16.47 -21.97 36.00
N VAL A 623 -15.92 -22.30 34.83
CA VAL A 623 -15.14 -21.34 34.02
C VAL A 623 -15.59 -21.12 32.58
N ALA A 624 -16.05 -19.89 32.32
CA ALA A 624 -16.45 -19.39 31.01
C ALA A 624 -15.25 -19.17 30.07
N GLY A 625 -15.48 -19.20 28.76
CA GLY A 625 -14.45 -18.76 27.80
C GLY A 625 -14.20 -17.25 27.88
N GLY A 626 -13.13 -16.77 27.23
CA GLY A 626 -12.86 -15.34 27.07
C GLY A 626 -13.81 -14.68 26.08
N ASN A 627 -14.25 -13.44 26.35
CA ASN A 627 -15.14 -12.71 25.43
C ASN A 627 -14.44 -12.36 24.11
N GLY A 628 -15.22 -12.26 23.02
CA GLY A 628 -14.73 -11.68 21.77
C GLY A 628 -14.49 -10.18 21.92
N GLY A 629 -13.48 -9.65 21.23
CA GLY A 629 -13.21 -8.20 21.19
C GLY A 629 -14.27 -7.46 20.38
N ASP A 630 -14.48 -6.18 20.65
CA ASP A 630 -15.44 -5.36 19.92
C ASP A 630 -14.92 -4.99 18.52
N GLY A 631 -15.83 -4.79 17.56
CA GLY A 631 -15.51 -4.27 16.24
C GLY A 631 -15.13 -2.78 16.29
N GLY A 632 -14.19 -2.37 15.45
CA GLY A 632 -13.74 -0.99 15.36
C GLY A 632 -14.78 -0.06 14.72
N GLN A 633 -14.74 1.22 15.05
CA GLN A 633 -15.61 2.23 14.41
C GLN A 633 -15.21 2.48 12.95
N GLY A 634 -16.18 2.72 12.06
CA GLY A 634 -15.94 3.16 10.69
C GLY A 634 -15.45 4.61 10.62
N GLY A 635 -14.58 4.92 9.66
CA GLY A 635 -13.99 6.24 9.45
C GLY A 635 -14.99 7.29 8.94
N THR A 636 -14.69 8.56 9.13
CA THR A 636 -15.53 9.66 8.64
C THR A 636 -15.40 9.81 7.12
N GLY A 637 -16.49 10.11 6.41
CA GLY A 637 -16.45 10.50 5.00
C GLY A 637 -15.76 11.85 4.80
N GLY A 638 -15.04 12.01 3.69
CA GLY A 638 -14.34 13.24 3.31
C GLY A 638 -15.30 14.35 2.87
N ASN A 639 -14.97 15.60 3.13
CA ASN A 639 -15.79 16.74 2.73
C ASN A 639 -15.72 16.97 1.22
N ALA A 640 -16.82 17.47 0.65
CA ALA A 640 -16.90 17.80 -0.77
C ALA A 640 -16.13 19.06 -1.16
N GLY A 641 -15.88 19.19 -2.45
CA GLY A 641 -15.28 20.36 -3.07
C GLY A 641 -16.27 21.49 -3.30
N LEU A 642 -15.81 22.73 -3.14
CA LEU A 642 -16.58 23.93 -3.47
C LEU A 642 -16.78 24.06 -4.99
N GLY A 643 -17.92 24.64 -5.40
CA GLY A 643 -18.12 25.02 -6.80
C GLY A 643 -17.25 26.22 -7.20
N GLY A 644 -16.88 26.34 -8.48
CA GLY A 644 -16.05 27.44 -8.99
C GLY A 644 -16.76 28.81 -8.93
N SER A 645 -16.04 29.86 -8.51
CA SER A 645 -16.54 31.24 -8.49
C SER A 645 -16.34 31.92 -9.86
N GLY A 646 -17.42 32.23 -10.58
CA GLY A 646 -17.34 33.00 -11.83
C GLY A 646 -16.87 34.44 -11.60
N ARG A 647 -15.93 34.94 -12.42
CA ARG A 647 -15.54 36.36 -12.46
C ARG A 647 -16.30 37.05 -13.60
N GLY A 648 -17.11 38.07 -13.27
CA GLY A 648 -17.92 38.84 -14.23
C GLY A 648 -19.41 38.49 -14.17
N GLY A 649 -20.26 39.49 -14.00
CA GLY A 649 -21.68 39.38 -13.61
C GLY A 649 -22.65 38.72 -14.61
N GLN A 650 -22.18 37.87 -15.52
CA GLN A 650 -22.99 37.17 -16.53
C GLN A 650 -22.67 35.66 -16.63
N ALA A 651 -21.71 35.15 -15.86
CA ALA A 651 -21.26 33.77 -15.96
C ALA A 651 -22.13 32.80 -15.14
N ALA A 652 -22.45 31.63 -15.72
CA ALA A 652 -23.01 30.51 -14.96
C ALA A 652 -22.05 30.13 -13.81
N SER A 653 -22.63 29.73 -12.70
CA SER A 653 -21.94 29.46 -11.44
C SER A 653 -21.63 27.96 -11.33
N GLY A 654 -20.44 27.59 -10.83
CA GLY A 654 -20.01 26.19 -10.76
C GLY A 654 -20.83 25.35 -9.76
N ILE A 655 -21.12 24.10 -10.10
CA ILE A 655 -21.83 23.15 -9.24
C ILE A 655 -20.88 22.66 -8.14
N ALA A 656 -21.31 22.68 -6.88
CA ALA A 656 -20.54 22.12 -5.78
C ALA A 656 -20.51 20.58 -5.80
N GLY A 657 -19.44 20.00 -5.28
CA GLY A 657 -19.30 18.55 -5.17
C GLY A 657 -20.11 17.94 -4.03
N ASN A 658 -20.21 16.61 -4.02
CA ASN A 658 -20.87 15.84 -2.96
C ASN A 658 -19.88 15.35 -1.88
N GLY A 659 -20.34 15.29 -0.62
CA GLY A 659 -19.55 14.74 0.48
C GLY A 659 -19.39 13.23 0.35
N GLY A 660 -18.25 12.71 0.80
CA GLY A 660 -17.96 11.27 0.80
C GLY A 660 -18.79 10.51 1.83
N THR A 661 -19.05 9.22 1.59
CA THR A 661 -19.81 8.41 2.55
C THR A 661 -18.97 8.05 3.78
N GLY A 662 -19.60 7.94 4.95
CA GLY A 662 -18.96 7.41 6.14
C GLY A 662 -18.65 5.93 6.00
N GLY A 663 -17.54 5.50 6.59
CA GLY A 663 -17.09 4.11 6.59
C GLY A 663 -17.98 3.19 7.41
N GLN A 664 -18.04 1.91 7.04
CA GLN A 664 -18.81 0.93 7.81
C GLN A 664 -18.11 0.60 9.14
N GLY A 665 -18.88 0.34 10.19
CA GLY A 665 -18.35 -0.21 11.44
C GLY A 665 -17.85 -1.65 11.26
N GLY A 666 -16.80 -2.01 11.98
CA GLY A 666 -16.20 -3.33 11.97
C GLY A 666 -17.06 -4.37 12.70
N ASN A 667 -16.89 -5.64 12.36
CA ASN A 667 -17.64 -6.71 13.01
C ASN A 667 -17.05 -7.04 14.40
N GLY A 668 -17.91 -7.42 15.34
CA GLY A 668 -17.48 -7.95 16.64
C GLY A 668 -16.78 -9.30 16.52
N GLY A 669 -15.83 -9.56 17.40
CA GLY A 669 -15.06 -10.80 17.49
C GLY A 669 -15.89 -11.95 18.06
N GLN A 670 -15.49 -13.19 17.74
CA GLN A 670 -16.13 -14.39 18.29
C GLN A 670 -15.73 -14.61 19.75
N GLY A 671 -16.69 -15.04 20.60
CA GLY A 671 -16.39 -15.50 21.96
C GLY A 671 -15.54 -16.77 21.99
N GLY A 672 -14.87 -17.04 23.09
CA GLY A 672 -14.13 -18.28 23.37
C GLY A 672 -15.05 -19.41 23.83
N VAL A 673 -14.69 -20.66 23.54
CA VAL A 673 -15.48 -21.84 23.93
C VAL A 673 -15.39 -22.06 25.44
N GLY A 674 -16.53 -22.29 26.11
CA GLY A 674 -16.54 -22.63 27.54
C GLY A 674 -16.00 -24.02 27.81
N ALA A 675 -15.48 -24.24 29.01
CA ALA A 675 -15.11 -25.58 29.47
C ALA A 675 -16.33 -26.52 29.49
N THR A 676 -16.07 -27.82 29.66
CA THR A 676 -17.11 -28.84 29.67
C THR A 676 -17.97 -28.75 30.94
N GLY A 677 -19.22 -28.35 30.78
CA GLY A 677 -20.21 -28.09 31.84
C GLY A 677 -20.69 -26.63 31.91
N ASP A 678 -20.07 -25.69 31.16
CA ASP A 678 -20.21 -24.24 31.39
C ASP A 678 -20.73 -23.40 30.21
N GLN A 679 -21.21 -22.18 30.51
CA GLN A 679 -21.72 -21.22 29.52
C GLN A 679 -20.58 -20.74 28.60
N GLY A 680 -20.81 -20.78 27.28
CA GLY A 680 -19.87 -20.22 26.31
C GLY A 680 -19.70 -18.70 26.46
N ALA A 681 -18.58 -18.14 25.99
CA ALA A 681 -18.34 -16.70 26.11
C ALA A 681 -19.21 -15.88 25.15
N ALA A 682 -19.44 -14.61 25.51
CA ALA A 682 -20.14 -13.69 24.64
C ALA A 682 -19.30 -13.30 23.43
N GLY A 683 -19.95 -13.13 22.28
CA GLY A 683 -19.35 -12.44 21.13
C GLY A 683 -19.20 -10.94 21.41
N GLY A 684 -18.19 -10.31 20.80
CA GLY A 684 -17.97 -8.87 20.89
C GLY A 684 -19.04 -8.08 20.13
N ASN A 685 -19.26 -6.82 20.46
CA ASN A 685 -20.23 -5.97 19.78
C ASN A 685 -19.71 -5.53 18.39
N GLY A 686 -20.63 -5.24 17.47
CA GLY A 686 -20.29 -4.59 16.20
C GLY A 686 -19.91 -3.12 16.41
N GLY A 687 -18.95 -2.62 15.65
CA GLY A 687 -18.51 -1.24 15.68
C GLY A 687 -19.53 -0.28 15.08
N THR A 688 -19.47 0.99 15.45
CA THR A 688 -20.38 2.02 14.91
C THR A 688 -19.98 2.43 13.49
N GLY A 689 -20.95 2.78 12.65
CA GLY A 689 -20.70 3.38 11.33
C GLY A 689 -20.16 4.80 11.46
N GLY A 690 -19.31 5.22 10.52
CA GLY A 690 -18.73 6.56 10.48
C GLY A 690 -19.71 7.62 9.96
N PRO A 691 -19.55 8.89 10.34
CA PRO A 691 -20.36 9.98 9.81
C PRO A 691 -20.04 10.26 8.33
N GLY A 692 -21.04 10.69 7.56
CA GLY A 692 -20.85 11.16 6.19
C GLY A 692 -20.18 12.54 6.11
N GLY A 693 -19.49 12.81 5.01
CA GLY A 693 -18.78 14.06 4.77
C GLY A 693 -19.71 15.25 4.52
N LEU A 694 -19.24 16.46 4.81
CA LEU A 694 -19.99 17.68 4.55
C LEU A 694 -20.10 17.95 3.05
N ALA A 695 -21.22 18.53 2.63
CA ALA A 695 -21.41 18.94 1.25
C ALA A 695 -20.63 20.22 0.89
N GLY A 696 -20.38 20.44 -0.40
CA GLY A 696 -19.75 21.67 -0.89
C GLY A 696 -20.75 22.81 -1.01
N SER A 697 -20.29 24.06 -0.86
CA SER A 697 -21.11 25.23 -1.16
C SER A 697 -20.98 25.65 -2.63
N GLY A 698 -22.09 26.13 -3.20
CA GLY A 698 -22.14 26.59 -4.60
C GLY A 698 -21.28 27.83 -4.82
N GLY A 699 -20.49 27.87 -5.90
CA GLY A 699 -19.63 29.02 -6.21
C GLY A 699 -20.35 30.07 -7.07
N GLY A 700 -20.36 31.34 -6.67
CA GLY A 700 -20.93 32.44 -7.48
C GLY A 700 -22.42 32.77 -7.20
N GLN A 701 -22.99 33.69 -7.99
CA GLN A 701 -24.31 34.31 -7.74
C GLN A 701 -25.51 33.34 -7.89
N GLN A 702 -25.34 32.18 -8.54
CA GLN A 702 -26.41 31.23 -8.88
C GLN A 702 -26.04 29.75 -8.64
N GLY A 703 -24.91 29.45 -7.97
CA GLY A 703 -24.39 28.08 -7.86
C GLY A 703 -25.22 27.19 -6.93
N ALA A 704 -25.54 25.97 -7.38
CA ALA A 704 -26.21 24.98 -6.54
C ALA A 704 -25.23 24.40 -5.49
N GLY A 705 -25.70 24.29 -4.24
CA GLY A 705 -25.00 23.58 -3.18
C GLY A 705 -24.98 22.06 -3.43
N GLY A 706 -23.94 21.39 -2.94
CA GLY A 706 -23.74 19.95 -3.11
C GLY A 706 -24.55 19.13 -2.12
N GLN A 707 -24.58 17.81 -2.29
CA GLN A 707 -25.20 16.89 -1.34
C GLN A 707 -24.24 16.50 -0.22
N GLY A 708 -24.73 16.38 1.01
CA GLY A 708 -23.97 15.80 2.12
C GLY A 708 -23.76 14.31 1.91
N GLY A 709 -22.64 13.76 2.39
CA GLY A 709 -22.34 12.34 2.32
C GLY A 709 -23.24 11.52 3.24
N ASN A 710 -23.57 10.29 2.87
CA ASN A 710 -24.35 9.40 3.75
C ASN A 710 -23.50 8.87 4.92
N GLY A 711 -24.13 8.60 6.06
CA GLY A 711 -23.51 7.90 7.18
C GLY A 711 -23.24 6.43 6.85
N GLY A 712 -22.19 5.87 7.43
CA GLY A 712 -21.79 4.48 7.25
C GLY A 712 -22.70 3.51 8.01
N GLN A 713 -22.77 2.27 7.54
CA GLN A 713 -23.53 1.21 8.22
C GLN A 713 -22.82 0.76 9.51
N GLY A 714 -23.57 0.40 10.56
CA GLY A 714 -23.02 -0.23 11.75
C GLY A 714 -22.56 -1.67 11.51
N GLY A 715 -21.51 -2.10 12.21
CA GLY A 715 -20.93 -3.44 12.09
C GLY A 715 -21.81 -4.53 12.69
N THR A 716 -21.61 -5.78 12.27
CA THR A 716 -22.38 -6.90 12.83
C THR A 716 -21.81 -7.34 14.18
N GLY A 717 -22.68 -7.78 15.10
CA GLY A 717 -22.26 -8.35 16.37
C GLY A 717 -21.56 -9.70 16.20
N GLY A 718 -20.58 -9.98 17.04
CA GLY A 718 -19.80 -11.21 17.04
C GLY A 718 -20.62 -12.42 17.50
N GLN A 719 -20.21 -13.61 17.10
CA GLN A 719 -20.91 -14.85 17.46
C GLN A 719 -20.54 -15.32 18.88
N GLY A 720 -21.55 -15.69 19.67
CA GLY A 720 -21.36 -16.40 20.93
C GLY A 720 -21.09 -17.90 20.71
N THR A 721 -20.32 -18.53 21.58
CA THR A 721 -19.91 -19.94 21.44
C THR A 721 -20.81 -20.90 22.23
N ALA A 722 -20.81 -22.17 21.81
CA ALA A 722 -21.55 -23.21 22.53
C ALA A 722 -20.91 -23.51 23.89
N GLY A 723 -21.74 -23.86 24.88
CA GLY A 723 -21.27 -24.59 26.07
C GLY A 723 -21.03 -26.05 25.68
N THR A 724 -19.94 -26.65 26.15
CA THR A 724 -19.71 -28.10 25.99
C THR A 724 -20.23 -28.81 27.24
N ASP A 725 -20.84 -30.00 27.18
CA ASP A 725 -21.45 -30.70 28.34
C ASP A 725 -20.86 -32.11 28.49
N ASN A 726 -20.54 -32.51 29.73
CA ASN A 726 -20.18 -33.89 30.11
C ASN A 726 -20.79 -34.28 31.47
N SER A 727 -21.88 -33.66 31.89
CA SER A 727 -22.52 -34.02 33.16
C SER A 727 -24.00 -34.30 32.97
N ASN A 728 -24.56 -35.16 33.81
CA ASN A 728 -25.95 -35.58 33.83
C ASN A 728 -26.92 -34.43 34.24
N THR A 729 -26.53 -33.16 34.02
CA THR A 729 -27.22 -31.94 34.42
C THR A 729 -27.71 -31.20 33.17
N PRO A 730 -28.99 -31.36 32.77
CA PRO A 730 -29.52 -30.68 31.60
C PRO A 730 -29.55 -29.16 31.81
N GLY A 731 -28.93 -28.37 30.94
CA GLY A 731 -29.30 -26.94 30.83
C GLY A 731 -28.23 -25.89 30.56
N VAL A 732 -27.00 -26.23 30.18
CA VAL A 732 -25.98 -25.18 29.98
C VAL A 732 -26.28 -24.33 28.73
N ALA A 733 -26.57 -23.05 28.93
CA ALA A 733 -26.83 -22.10 27.85
C ALA A 733 -25.55 -21.79 27.07
N GLY A 734 -25.66 -21.63 25.74
CA GLY A 734 -24.55 -21.08 24.96
C GLY A 734 -24.30 -19.61 25.32
N GLY A 735 -23.10 -19.11 24.99
CA GLY A 735 -22.77 -17.70 25.14
C GLY A 735 -23.67 -16.80 24.30
N ASN A 736 -23.96 -15.60 24.80
CA ASN A 736 -24.77 -14.64 24.06
C ASN A 736 -24.03 -14.16 22.79
N GLY A 737 -24.77 -13.93 21.71
CA GLY A 737 -24.22 -13.20 20.56
C GLY A 737 -23.99 -11.74 20.94
N GLY A 738 -22.96 -11.12 20.38
CA GLY A 738 -22.69 -9.69 20.56
C GLY A 738 -23.79 -8.84 19.92
N THR A 739 -23.97 -7.61 20.41
CA THR A 739 -24.94 -6.68 19.83
C THR A 739 -24.43 -6.11 18.50
N GLY A 740 -25.33 -5.76 17.59
CA GLY A 740 -24.97 -5.07 16.34
C GLY A 740 -24.59 -3.62 16.61
N GLY A 741 -23.66 -3.08 15.84
CA GLY A 741 -23.20 -1.70 15.96
C GLY A 741 -24.22 -0.68 15.48
N GLN A 742 -24.17 0.55 16.00
CA GLN A 742 -25.05 1.63 15.55
C GLN A 742 -24.63 2.16 14.17
N GLY A 743 -25.59 2.60 13.35
CA GLY A 743 -25.29 3.28 12.08
C GLY A 743 -24.72 4.68 12.30
N GLY A 744 -23.90 5.17 11.36
CA GLY A 744 -23.30 6.50 11.40
C GLY A 744 -24.27 7.62 11.06
N THR A 745 -23.98 8.85 11.46
CA THR A 745 -24.81 10.02 11.12
C THR A 745 -24.59 10.48 9.66
N GLY A 746 -25.63 11.01 9.02
CA GLY A 746 -25.50 11.62 7.69
C GLY A 746 -24.78 12.97 7.74
N GLY A 747 -24.11 13.35 6.65
CA GLY A 747 -23.43 14.64 6.51
C GLY A 747 -24.41 15.81 6.28
N ASN A 748 -24.04 17.00 6.73
CA ASN A 748 -24.89 18.19 6.59
C ASN A 748 -25.02 18.67 5.13
N ALA A 749 -26.14 19.31 4.82
CA ALA A 749 -26.46 19.89 3.51
C ALA A 749 -25.54 21.06 3.13
N GLY A 750 -25.27 21.24 1.83
CA GLY A 750 -24.45 22.34 1.32
C GLY A 750 -25.24 23.63 1.16
N ALA A 751 -24.64 24.76 1.56
CA ALA A 751 -25.24 26.07 1.33
C ALA A 751 -25.27 26.41 -0.17
N GLY A 752 -26.40 26.96 -0.65
CA GLY A 752 -26.51 27.50 -2.01
C GLY A 752 -25.70 28.80 -2.17
N GLY A 753 -25.37 29.17 -3.41
CA GLY A 753 -24.66 30.41 -3.69
C GLY A 753 -25.44 31.66 -3.26
N THR A 754 -24.74 32.67 -2.73
CA THR A 754 -25.35 33.94 -2.29
C THR A 754 -25.78 34.76 -3.51
N GLY A 755 -27.09 34.97 -3.69
CA GLY A 755 -27.64 35.76 -4.79
C GLY A 755 -27.17 37.22 -4.79
N SER A 756 -27.09 37.83 -5.97
CA SER A 756 -26.94 39.29 -6.12
C SER A 756 -28.31 39.96 -6.27
N THR A 757 -28.37 41.28 -6.21
CA THR A 757 -29.59 42.07 -6.43
C THR A 757 -30.21 41.89 -7.83
N GLN A 758 -29.55 41.17 -8.75
CA GLN A 758 -29.95 41.00 -10.15
C GLN A 758 -30.20 39.53 -10.57
N GLY A 759 -30.12 38.55 -9.66
CA GLY A 759 -30.37 37.13 -9.95
C GLY A 759 -30.86 36.31 -8.74
N ALA A 760 -31.57 35.20 -8.98
CA ALA A 760 -32.05 34.31 -7.91
C ALA A 760 -30.89 33.61 -7.20
N ALA A 761 -30.99 33.45 -5.87
CA ALA A 761 -30.03 32.69 -5.09
C ALA A 761 -29.93 31.23 -5.58
N GLY A 762 -28.74 30.65 -5.51
CA GLY A 762 -28.54 29.24 -5.84
C GLY A 762 -29.30 28.32 -4.88
N THR A 763 -29.76 27.17 -5.36
CA THR A 763 -30.46 26.19 -4.51
C THR A 763 -29.50 25.58 -3.50
N ALA A 764 -29.87 25.57 -2.21
CA ALA A 764 -29.16 24.76 -1.21
C ALA A 764 -29.22 23.27 -1.61
N GLY A 765 -28.16 22.53 -1.31
CA GLY A 765 -28.13 21.10 -1.52
C GLY A 765 -28.93 20.36 -0.44
N SER A 766 -28.99 19.02 -0.55
CA SER A 766 -29.63 18.16 0.45
C SER A 766 -28.61 17.61 1.45
N GLY A 767 -29.02 17.37 2.69
CA GLY A 767 -28.21 16.62 3.66
C GLY A 767 -28.09 15.15 3.26
N GLY A 768 -27.04 14.49 3.73
CA GLY A 768 -26.85 13.05 3.59
C GLY A 768 -27.76 12.25 4.51
N GLN A 769 -28.09 11.02 4.12
CA GLN A 769 -28.89 10.12 4.94
C GLN A 769 -28.04 9.51 6.06
N GLY A 770 -28.62 9.27 7.23
CA GLY A 770 -27.99 8.47 8.28
C GLY A 770 -27.80 7.02 7.84
N GLY A 771 -26.74 6.38 8.33
CA GLY A 771 -26.42 4.98 8.11
C GLY A 771 -27.36 4.04 8.86
N THR A 772 -27.51 2.82 8.34
CA THR A 772 -28.33 1.78 8.98
C THR A 772 -27.56 1.11 10.12
N GLY A 773 -28.27 0.68 11.17
CA GLY A 773 -27.68 -0.13 12.24
C GLY A 773 -27.24 -1.51 11.76
N GLY A 774 -26.25 -2.08 12.43
CA GLY A 774 -25.73 -3.43 12.19
C GLY A 774 -26.62 -4.53 12.78
N ASN A 775 -26.49 -5.73 12.24
CA ASN A 775 -27.22 -6.90 12.75
C ASN A 775 -26.59 -7.41 14.04
N GLY A 776 -27.40 -7.87 15.00
CA GLY A 776 -26.91 -8.60 16.17
C GLY A 776 -26.27 -9.94 15.79
N GLY A 777 -25.31 -10.38 16.60
CA GLY A 777 -24.61 -11.65 16.46
C GLY A 777 -25.47 -12.83 16.85
N ASN A 778 -25.13 -14.01 16.31
CA ASN A 778 -25.82 -15.25 16.66
C ASN A 778 -25.39 -15.73 18.06
N GLY A 779 -26.36 -16.12 18.89
CA GLY A 779 -26.09 -16.80 20.16
C GLY A 779 -25.52 -18.21 19.96
N GLY A 780 -24.74 -18.67 20.94
CA GLY A 780 -24.19 -20.02 21.00
C GLY A 780 -25.28 -21.07 21.14
N ARG A 781 -25.07 -22.25 20.54
CA ARG A 781 -26.01 -23.37 20.67
C ARG A 781 -25.86 -24.02 22.05
N ALA A 782 -26.97 -24.34 22.71
CA ALA A 782 -26.97 -25.18 23.90
C ALA A 782 -26.60 -26.63 23.54
N ALA A 783 -25.94 -27.34 24.47
CA ALA A 783 -25.66 -28.76 24.30
C ALA A 783 -26.98 -29.56 24.18
N ALA A 784 -27.06 -30.45 23.19
CA ALA A 784 -28.19 -31.36 23.07
C ALA A 784 -28.05 -32.49 24.11
N PRO A 785 -29.11 -32.87 24.83
CA PRO A 785 -29.02 -33.98 25.79
C PRO A 785 -28.63 -35.28 25.06
N PRO A 786 -27.84 -36.18 25.69
CA PRO A 786 -27.47 -37.44 25.06
C PRO A 786 -28.74 -38.22 24.69
N ALA A 787 -28.77 -38.73 23.46
CA ALA A 787 -29.85 -39.57 22.98
C ALA A 787 -29.84 -40.91 23.75
N GLY A 788 -30.60 -40.97 24.84
CA GLY A 788 -30.78 -42.19 25.61
C GLY A 788 -31.42 -43.28 24.77
N ASN A 789 -30.71 -44.38 24.58
CA ASN A 789 -31.21 -45.61 23.97
C ASN A 789 -32.14 -46.28 25.00
N GLY A 790 -33.43 -45.93 24.98
CA GLY A 790 -34.41 -46.41 25.94
C GLY A 790 -35.82 -46.41 25.36
N SER A 791 -36.31 -47.61 25.04
CA SER A 791 -37.65 -47.91 24.56
C SER A 791 -38.76 -47.37 25.46
N GLY A 792 -39.75 -46.70 24.85
CA GLY A 792 -41.10 -46.63 25.39
C GLY A 792 -41.60 -45.25 25.82
N HIS A 793 -42.49 -44.71 24.96
CA HIS A 793 -43.68 -43.91 25.32
C HIS A 793 -43.74 -42.45 24.80
N ARG A 794 -44.21 -42.36 23.55
CA ARG A 794 -45.41 -41.59 23.17
C ARG A 794 -45.41 -40.07 23.47
N TRP A 795 -44.38 -39.34 23.05
CA TRP A 795 -44.45 -37.86 22.90
C TRP A 795 -43.84 -37.30 21.59
N HIS A 796 -43.94 -38.03 20.48
CA HIS A 796 -43.61 -37.48 19.16
C HIS A 796 -44.85 -37.05 18.37
N ARG A 797 -45.41 -35.86 18.63
CA ARG A 797 -46.30 -35.16 17.68
C ARG A 797 -46.58 -33.67 17.92
N ARG A 798 -45.70 -32.90 18.60
CA ARG A 798 -45.89 -31.44 18.76
C ARG A 798 -44.80 -30.51 18.22
N GLY A 799 -43.63 -31.02 17.82
CA GLY A 799 -42.54 -30.17 17.29
C GLY A 799 -42.65 -29.75 15.81
N ARG A 800 -43.46 -30.47 15.00
CA ARG A 800 -43.52 -30.25 13.53
C ARG A 800 -44.59 -29.25 13.06
N TRP A 801 -45.37 -28.65 13.96
CA TRP A 801 -46.44 -27.71 13.59
C TRP A 801 -45.99 -26.23 13.53
N HIS A 802 -44.92 -25.83 14.23
CA HIS A 802 -44.51 -24.43 14.29
C HIS A 802 -43.61 -23.96 13.12
N GLN A 803 -42.93 -24.87 12.39
CA GLN A 803 -42.14 -24.49 11.21
C GLN A 803 -42.98 -24.36 9.91
N ARG A 804 -44.14 -25.03 9.80
CA ARG A 804 -45.03 -24.90 8.63
C ARG A 804 -45.86 -23.60 8.65
N GLN A 805 -46.21 -23.05 9.81
CA GLN A 805 -46.99 -21.81 9.89
C GLN A 805 -46.20 -20.54 9.49
N ARG A 806 -44.87 -20.54 9.63
CA ARG A 806 -44.04 -19.40 9.20
C ARG A 806 -43.80 -19.35 7.69
N ARG A 807 -43.84 -20.49 6.99
CA ARG A 807 -43.72 -20.53 5.52
C ARG A 807 -45.03 -20.17 4.80
N GLN A 808 -46.20 -20.45 5.37
CA GLN A 808 -47.48 -20.13 4.72
C GLN A 808 -47.94 -18.67 4.86
N ARG A 809 -47.42 -17.90 5.82
CA ARG A 809 -47.73 -16.46 5.94
C ARG A 809 -46.92 -15.55 4.99
N ARG A 810 -45.91 -16.06 4.28
CA ARG A 810 -45.11 -15.28 3.32
C ARG A 810 -45.53 -15.41 1.85
N GLN A 811 -46.50 -16.25 1.51
CA GLN A 811 -46.88 -16.50 0.11
C GLN A 811 -48.30 -16.02 -0.29
N ARG A 812 -49.00 -15.26 0.54
CA ARG A 812 -50.31 -14.70 0.16
C ARG A 812 -50.48 -13.24 0.57
N ARG A 813 -49.88 -12.32 -0.21
CA ARG A 813 -50.43 -10.99 -0.54
C ARG A 813 -49.84 -10.48 -1.86
N PRO A 814 -50.60 -10.51 -2.97
CA PRO A 814 -50.37 -9.60 -4.09
C PRO A 814 -51.03 -8.26 -3.77
N GLY A 815 -50.24 -7.19 -3.66
CA GLY A 815 -50.74 -5.83 -3.49
C GLY A 815 -51.49 -5.38 -4.74
N ARG A 816 -52.83 -5.40 -4.68
CA ARG A 816 -53.69 -4.82 -5.70
C ARG A 816 -53.54 -3.29 -5.70
N ARG A 817 -52.96 -2.81 -6.80
CA ARG A 817 -53.20 -1.48 -7.36
C ARG A 817 -54.68 -1.30 -7.69
N GLY A 818 -55.16 -0.07 -7.52
CA GLY A 818 -56.38 0.47 -8.13
C GLY A 818 -57.49 0.76 -7.11
N ARG A 819 -58.22 1.87 -7.14
CA ARG A 819 -58.27 3.02 -8.06
C ARG A 819 -58.98 4.13 -7.26
N GLN A 820 -58.60 5.39 -7.42
CA GLN A 820 -59.58 6.46 -7.38
C GLN A 820 -59.45 7.27 -8.68
N TRP A 821 -60.58 7.32 -9.36
CA TRP A 821 -60.79 7.68 -10.75
C TRP A 821 -60.86 9.20 -10.95
N GLN A 822 -60.14 9.67 -11.96
CA GLN A 822 -60.66 10.47 -13.08
C GLN A 822 -61.72 11.56 -12.75
N ARG A 823 -61.30 12.82 -12.90
CA ARG A 823 -62.02 13.87 -13.64
C ARG A 823 -60.99 14.91 -14.07
N ARG A 824 -60.58 14.87 -15.34
CA ARG A 824 -61.07 15.70 -16.45
C ARG A 824 -60.18 16.92 -16.68
N GLN A 825 -59.38 16.81 -17.73
CA GLN A 825 -59.06 17.92 -18.62
C GLN A 825 -60.34 18.71 -18.93
N ARG A 826 -60.34 20.02 -18.64
CA ARG A 826 -61.00 21.11 -19.39
C ARG A 826 -60.82 22.38 -18.56
N GLY A 827 -60.09 23.36 -19.11
CA GLY A 827 -59.96 24.67 -18.46
C GLY A 827 -58.89 25.57 -19.06
N GLN A 828 -58.73 25.59 -20.38
CA GLN A 828 -58.16 26.78 -21.01
C GLN A 828 -59.13 27.95 -20.85
N ARG A 829 -58.55 29.14 -20.67
CA ARG A 829 -59.03 30.50 -21.02
C ARG A 829 -59.87 31.31 -20.01
N ARG A 830 -59.27 32.47 -19.70
CA ARG A 830 -59.85 33.79 -19.33
C ARG A 830 -60.33 33.87 -17.87
N ALA A 831 -60.09 34.93 -17.08
CA ALA A 831 -59.95 36.36 -17.36
C ALA A 831 -59.01 37.00 -16.29
N ARG A 832 -58.11 37.92 -16.64
CA ARG A 832 -58.29 39.39 -16.58
C ARG A 832 -59.05 39.90 -15.34
N GLY A 833 -58.38 40.69 -14.51
CA GLY A 833 -58.96 41.59 -13.50
C GLY A 833 -58.10 41.60 -12.23
N ARG A 834 -57.03 42.41 -12.16
CA ARG A 834 -56.98 43.80 -11.65
C ARG A 834 -57.02 43.92 -10.11
N LEU A 835 -56.17 44.85 -9.64
CA LEU A 835 -56.08 45.52 -8.34
C LEU A 835 -55.24 44.77 -7.28
N ARG A 836 -53.98 45.13 -7.01
CA ARG A 836 -53.37 46.38 -6.50
C ARG A 836 -53.43 46.48 -4.95
N TRP A 837 -52.26 46.23 -4.34
CA TRP A 837 -51.69 46.84 -3.11
C TRP A 837 -52.35 46.54 -1.73
N PRO A 838 -51.63 46.77 -0.59
CA PRO A 838 -50.22 46.42 -0.28
C PRO A 838 -50.05 45.90 1.18
N GLY A 839 -48.81 45.51 1.55
CA GLY A 839 -48.29 45.81 2.89
C GLY A 839 -47.81 44.64 3.75
N ARG A 840 -46.53 44.28 3.58
CA ARG A 840 -45.46 44.10 4.60
C ARG A 840 -44.48 43.01 4.17
#